data_AF-A0A962V5Q1-F1
#
_entry.id   AF-A0A962V5Q1-F1
#
_cell.length_a   1.000
_cell.length_b   1.000
_cell.length_c   1.000
_cell.angle_alpha   90.00
_cell.angle_beta   90.00
_cell.angle_gamma   90.00
#
_symmetry.space_group_name_H-M   'P 1'
#
loop_
_entity.id
_entity.type
_entity.pdbx_description
1 polymer ?
#
loop_
_entity_poly.entity_id
_entity_poly.type
_entity_poly.pdbx_seq_one_letter_code
_entity_poly.pdbx_strand_id
1 'polypeptide(L)'
;IRWPNVGEQENFILGNENLAKATAALGGEYVENPIWTPLLKHSLISVHPLGGCNMGADASQGVVNHKGQVFTGAGTEVHDNLYISDGSVVPTSLAVNPLLTISAITERCCRLMAEEHGWTIDYSLPSAPTRKHQESKLGIRFTETMKGYFSTSAQSGDDLETFRVAASMAKEARSEMAFTLTIFSHDLDNMLKNADHAAKITGTVNCAALSAQPMTVSEGVFNLFERMPFPPDTRHMIYSMQLTTEEGKTFFFKGYKLVKDDPDVLDIWPDTSTLYVSVYAGNDDTQPLVGKGILHIKPEDFAVQMTTLEVTNATSYAQKLEATARFGKFFAGVLWESYGGIFYNPHRSVPKAPRKKRQLRTCAPEIHGFTTQDGVNLRLTRYRGGSKGPVMLVHGLGVASTIFSTDMIGTNLLEYLYAHDYDVWLLDFRVSILLPAAKTQCNGDQIANYDYPAAIAKIRSITGADSVQAMVHCYGSTTFFMSMLAGLQHVRSIACSQIATNIKVAPVTALKTGLHLPGFLDRLGVESLTARVAADGGSWLDKLYDKALSIYALKEAQGLCNSDTCHRITFMYASLYRHETLNELLHENLDELFAEANIETFEHLALMCRLGEVVNAAGENTYLPHLDRLNLPILFISGAQNICYLPESTEITYNLLRERFDPKQYSREVIPGYGHIDCIFGRNAAVDVYPFILKHLEQTA
;
A
#
# COMPACT_ATOMS: atom_id res chain seq x y z
N ILE A 1 -15.17 31.57 15.90
CA ILE A 1 -16.47 32.06 15.38
C ILE A 1 -17.10 30.93 14.56
N ARG A 2 -18.42 30.68 14.68
CA ARG A 2 -19.12 29.69 13.85
C ARG A 2 -20.13 30.42 12.95
N TRP A 3 -19.97 30.29 11.64
CA TRP A 3 -20.92 30.82 10.64
C TRP A 3 -21.66 29.65 9.97
N PRO A 4 -22.82 29.24 10.50
CA PRO A 4 -23.60 28.16 9.87
C PRO A 4 -24.08 28.59 8.48
N ASN A 5 -24.09 27.65 7.54
CA ASN A 5 -24.61 27.80 6.18
C ASN A 5 -23.90 28.88 5.33
N VAL A 6 -22.65 29.24 5.67
CA VAL A 6 -21.89 30.26 4.94
C VAL A 6 -21.67 29.90 3.46
N GLY A 7 -21.44 28.62 3.15
CA GLY A 7 -21.31 28.15 1.76
C GLY A 7 -22.63 28.08 0.99
N GLU A 8 -23.76 28.27 1.67
CA GLU A 8 -25.09 28.27 1.03
C GLU A 8 -25.58 29.71 0.77
N GLN A 9 -24.75 30.72 1.05
CA GLN A 9 -25.08 32.11 0.74
C GLN A 9 -24.98 32.40 -0.76
N GLU A 10 -25.86 33.28 -1.22
CA GLU A 10 -26.04 33.64 -2.64
C GLU A 10 -24.75 34.09 -3.33
N ASN A 11 -23.89 34.83 -2.62
CA ASN A 11 -22.60 35.30 -3.14
C ASN A 11 -21.64 34.15 -3.52
N PHE A 12 -21.65 33.04 -2.78
CA PHE A 12 -20.82 31.87 -3.09
C PHE A 12 -21.40 31.04 -4.23
N ILE A 13 -22.74 30.94 -4.30
CA ILE A 13 -23.44 30.29 -5.42
C ILE A 13 -23.11 31.02 -6.73
N LEU A 14 -23.30 32.35 -6.75
CA LEU A 14 -22.97 33.19 -7.91
C LEU A 14 -21.48 33.15 -8.26
N GLY A 15 -20.61 33.14 -7.25
CA GLY A 15 -19.16 33.02 -7.43
C GLY A 15 -18.77 31.71 -8.14
N ASN A 16 -19.30 30.58 -7.66
CA ASN A 16 -19.04 29.26 -8.25
C ASN A 16 -19.61 29.14 -9.67
N GLU A 17 -20.82 29.64 -9.93
CA GLU A 17 -21.38 29.66 -11.27
C GLU A 17 -20.52 30.46 -12.26
N ASN A 18 -20.00 31.61 -11.82
CA ASN A 18 -19.13 32.44 -12.65
C ASN A 18 -17.78 31.77 -12.91
N LEU A 19 -17.20 31.12 -11.90
CA LEU A 19 -15.96 30.35 -12.05
C LEU A 19 -16.15 29.15 -12.99
N ALA A 20 -17.27 28.43 -12.89
CA ALA A 20 -17.60 27.32 -13.79
C ALA A 20 -17.74 27.81 -15.24
N LYS A 21 -18.48 28.91 -15.47
CA LYS A 21 -18.61 29.54 -16.80
C LYS A 21 -17.27 29.98 -17.37
N ALA A 22 -16.42 30.62 -16.56
CA ALA A 22 -15.09 31.07 -16.98
C ALA A 22 -14.16 29.88 -17.30
N THR A 23 -14.20 28.82 -16.49
CA THR A 23 -13.38 27.62 -16.66
C THR A 23 -13.76 26.88 -17.96
N ALA A 24 -15.07 26.72 -18.21
CA ALA A 24 -15.56 26.11 -19.45
C ALA A 24 -15.18 26.92 -20.70
N ALA A 25 -15.24 28.25 -20.64
CA ALA A 25 -14.83 29.12 -21.74
C ALA A 25 -13.32 29.03 -22.07
N LEU A 26 -12.51 28.62 -21.08
CA LEU A 26 -11.07 28.40 -21.23
C LEU A 26 -10.72 26.94 -21.62
N GLY A 27 -11.72 26.09 -21.87
CA GLY A 27 -11.53 24.66 -22.18
C GLY A 27 -11.08 23.82 -20.98
N GLY A 28 -11.21 24.36 -19.76
CA GLY A 28 -10.90 23.65 -18.52
C GLY A 28 -12.12 22.92 -17.94
N GLU A 29 -11.86 22.02 -17.00
CA GLU A 29 -12.87 21.31 -16.22
C GLU A 29 -12.93 21.91 -14.81
N TYR A 30 -14.11 22.35 -14.38
CA TYR A 30 -14.31 22.94 -13.05
C TYR A 30 -14.46 21.83 -12.01
N VAL A 31 -13.52 21.76 -11.07
CA VAL A 31 -13.51 20.74 -10.00
C VAL A 31 -13.83 21.41 -8.67
N GLU A 32 -14.91 20.97 -8.03
CA GLU A 32 -15.30 21.45 -6.70
C GLU A 32 -14.38 20.90 -5.61
N ASN A 33 -14.15 21.69 -4.56
CA ASN A 33 -13.36 21.27 -3.42
C ASN A 33 -14.06 20.10 -2.70
N PRO A 34 -13.37 19.00 -2.32
CA PRO A 34 -13.98 17.85 -1.63
C PRO A 34 -14.77 18.15 -0.34
N ILE A 35 -14.51 19.30 0.31
CA ILE A 35 -15.28 19.75 1.50
C ILE A 35 -16.60 20.46 1.14
N TRP A 36 -16.80 20.80 -0.13
CA TRP A 36 -17.97 21.47 -0.68
C TRP A 36 -19.05 20.43 -1.06
N THR A 37 -19.58 19.71 -0.06
CA THR A 37 -20.63 18.69 -0.27
C THR A 37 -21.82 18.92 0.67
N PRO A 38 -23.02 18.41 0.31
CA PRO A 38 -24.18 18.43 1.22
C PRO A 38 -23.90 17.73 2.55
N LEU A 39 -23.09 16.65 2.53
CA LEU A 39 -22.67 15.91 3.73
C LEU A 39 -21.83 16.76 4.69
N LEU A 40 -20.99 17.65 4.14
CA LEU A 40 -20.13 18.58 4.89
C LEU A 40 -20.70 20.00 4.94
N LYS A 41 -22.00 20.17 4.64
CA LYS A 41 -22.74 21.45 4.69
C LYS A 41 -22.07 22.60 3.94
N HIS A 42 -21.45 22.31 2.78
CA HIS A 42 -20.75 23.31 1.96
C HIS A 42 -19.73 24.13 2.78
N SER A 43 -18.96 23.44 3.64
CA SER A 43 -17.99 24.09 4.52
C SER A 43 -16.87 24.77 3.73
N LEU A 44 -16.49 25.99 4.13
CA LEU A 44 -15.47 26.80 3.48
C LEU A 44 -14.20 26.88 4.33
N ILE A 45 -13.05 26.84 3.66
CA ILE A 45 -11.76 27.24 4.23
C ILE A 45 -11.40 28.58 3.58
N SER A 46 -11.48 29.66 4.35
CA SER A 46 -11.00 30.97 3.90
C SER A 46 -9.58 31.18 4.39
N VAL A 47 -8.70 31.59 3.50
CA VAL A 47 -7.36 32.08 3.82
C VAL A 47 -7.37 33.60 3.79
N HIS A 48 -6.73 34.23 4.78
CA HIS A 48 -6.61 35.68 4.97
C HIS A 48 -7.88 36.44 5.45
N PRO A 49 -8.52 36.06 6.57
CA PRO A 49 -9.52 36.94 7.19
C PRO A 49 -8.85 38.26 7.63
N LEU A 50 -9.35 39.39 7.12
CA LEU A 50 -8.92 40.75 7.47
C LEU A 50 -10.00 41.48 8.30
N GLY A 51 -9.66 42.68 8.79
CA GLY A 51 -10.66 43.60 9.33
C GLY A 51 -10.87 43.59 10.85
N GLY A 52 -9.83 43.25 11.62
CA GLY A 52 -9.87 43.27 13.09
C GLY A 52 -9.76 44.67 13.72
N CYS A 53 -9.16 45.64 13.02
CA CYS A 53 -8.90 47.00 13.50
C CYS A 53 -9.18 48.02 12.39
N ASN A 54 -10.38 47.96 11.82
CA ASN A 54 -10.77 48.69 10.61
C ASN A 54 -10.43 50.18 10.65
N MET A 55 -9.98 50.68 9.51
CA MET A 55 -9.77 52.10 9.28
C MET A 55 -11.12 52.85 9.23
N GLY A 56 -11.23 53.94 9.98
CA GLY A 56 -12.45 54.75 10.09
C GLY A 56 -12.17 56.25 10.03
N ALA A 57 -13.23 57.04 9.80
CA ALA A 57 -13.16 58.51 9.84
C ALA A 57 -13.02 59.03 11.29
N ASP A 58 -13.61 58.31 12.24
CA ASP A 58 -13.56 58.53 13.68
C ASP A 58 -13.71 57.18 14.41
N ALA A 59 -13.59 57.21 15.73
CA ALA A 59 -13.65 56.03 16.57
C ALA A 59 -15.01 55.30 16.60
N SER A 60 -16.09 55.91 16.11
CA SER A 60 -17.38 55.25 15.95
C SER A 60 -17.44 54.32 14.73
N GLN A 61 -16.54 54.55 13.75
CA GLN A 61 -16.51 53.83 12.48
C GLN A 61 -15.28 52.93 12.31
N GLY A 62 -14.31 52.99 13.22
CA GLY A 62 -13.08 52.19 13.13
C GLY A 62 -12.20 52.27 14.37
N VAL A 63 -11.12 51.50 14.36
CA VAL A 63 -10.10 51.46 15.44
C VAL A 63 -8.95 52.40 15.14
N VAL A 64 -8.61 52.58 13.86
CA VAL A 64 -7.55 53.47 13.41
C VAL A 64 -8.04 54.51 12.43
N ASN A 65 -7.37 55.66 12.39
CA ASN A 65 -7.57 56.65 11.34
C ASN A 65 -6.85 56.25 10.04
N HIS A 66 -6.92 57.11 9.02
CA HIS A 66 -6.29 56.85 7.72
C HIS A 66 -4.75 56.71 7.74
N LYS A 67 -4.09 57.08 8.84
CA LYS A 67 -2.64 56.95 9.05
C LYS A 67 -2.27 55.68 9.83
N GLY A 68 -3.26 54.91 10.28
CA GLY A 68 -3.05 53.77 11.16
C GLY A 68 -2.92 54.14 12.64
N GLN A 69 -3.17 55.40 13.03
CA GLN A 69 -3.14 55.80 14.44
C GLN A 69 -4.40 55.32 15.16
N VAL A 70 -4.24 54.73 16.35
CA VAL A 70 -5.36 54.21 17.13
C VAL A 70 -6.12 55.35 17.81
N PHE A 71 -7.45 55.36 17.71
CA PHE A 71 -8.29 56.36 18.38
C PHE A 71 -8.31 56.18 19.92
N THR A 72 -8.41 57.28 20.67
CA THR A 72 -8.42 57.29 22.15
C THR A 72 -9.81 57.31 22.79
N GLY A 73 -10.86 57.64 22.03
CA GLY A 73 -12.19 57.98 22.56
C GLY A 73 -13.32 57.85 21.53
N ALA A 74 -14.36 58.70 21.58
CA ALA A 74 -15.52 58.64 20.67
C ALA A 74 -15.46 59.61 19.47
N GLY A 75 -14.31 60.25 19.25
CA GLY A 75 -14.10 61.27 18.22
C GLY A 75 -12.92 60.95 17.30
N THR A 76 -12.20 61.98 16.87
CA THR A 76 -11.04 61.87 15.97
C THR A 76 -9.69 61.92 16.71
N GLU A 77 -9.71 61.99 18.05
CA GLU A 77 -8.51 61.98 18.89
C GLU A 77 -7.81 60.62 18.83
N VAL A 78 -6.48 60.63 18.80
CA VAL A 78 -5.63 59.45 18.63
C VAL A 78 -4.55 59.36 19.70
N HIS A 79 -4.02 58.16 19.91
CA HIS A 79 -2.87 57.93 20.76
C HIS A 79 -1.60 58.37 20.02
N ASP A 80 -0.80 59.25 20.63
CA ASP A 80 0.39 59.84 19.99
C ASP A 80 1.40 58.81 19.45
N ASN A 81 1.52 57.64 20.07
CA ASN A 81 2.57 56.66 19.77
C ASN A 81 2.02 55.24 19.54
N LEU A 82 0.73 55.08 19.22
CA LEU A 82 0.13 53.77 18.99
C LEU A 82 -0.45 53.69 17.58
N TYR A 83 0.15 52.81 16.77
CA TYR A 83 -0.19 52.61 15.37
C TYR A 83 -0.45 51.13 15.07
N ILE A 84 -1.40 50.87 14.17
CA ILE A 84 -1.66 49.56 13.57
C ILE A 84 -1.65 49.77 12.06
N SER A 85 -0.89 48.94 11.33
CA SER A 85 -0.74 49.07 9.87
C SER A 85 -0.62 47.73 9.15
N ASP A 86 -1.02 46.64 9.81
CA ASP A 86 -1.08 45.29 9.22
C ASP A 86 -2.43 45.04 8.52
N GLY A 87 -2.69 43.80 8.12
CA GLY A 87 -3.93 43.43 7.44
C GLY A 87 -5.22 43.68 8.24
N SER A 88 -5.14 43.90 9.56
CA SER A 88 -6.31 44.17 10.39
C SER A 88 -7.00 45.50 10.07
N VAL A 89 -6.28 46.48 9.48
CA VAL A 89 -6.85 47.81 9.16
C VAL A 89 -7.68 47.81 7.89
N VAL A 90 -7.57 46.75 7.08
CA VAL A 90 -8.34 46.59 5.83
C VAL A 90 -9.76 46.14 6.20
N PRO A 91 -10.82 46.91 5.85
CA PRO A 91 -12.18 46.69 6.36
C PRO A 91 -12.79 45.30 6.10
N THR A 92 -12.32 44.61 5.08
CA THR A 92 -12.82 43.30 4.68
C THR A 92 -11.76 42.52 3.89
N SER A 93 -12.00 41.23 3.71
CA SER A 93 -11.16 40.37 2.88
C SER A 93 -11.22 40.80 1.41
N LEU A 94 -10.07 40.86 0.74
CA LEU A 94 -9.94 41.43 -0.62
C LEU A 94 -10.22 40.42 -1.75
N ALA A 95 -10.57 39.17 -1.43
CA ALA A 95 -10.76 38.05 -2.38
C ALA A 95 -9.55 37.70 -3.26
N VAL A 96 -8.41 38.36 -3.06
CA VAL A 96 -7.09 38.10 -3.68
C VAL A 96 -6.03 38.11 -2.59
N ASN A 97 -4.79 37.70 -2.91
CA ASN A 97 -3.68 37.74 -1.96
C ASN A 97 -3.46 39.19 -1.46
N PRO A 98 -3.60 39.47 -0.15
CA PRO A 98 -3.57 40.84 0.36
C PRO A 98 -2.16 41.41 0.54
N LEU A 99 -1.09 40.63 0.32
CA LEU A 99 0.30 41.01 0.62
C LEU A 99 0.67 42.41 0.09
N LEU A 100 0.43 42.65 -1.20
CA LEU A 100 0.79 43.92 -1.84
C LEU A 100 -0.05 45.09 -1.32
N THR A 101 -1.33 44.84 -1.04
CA THR A 101 -2.23 45.86 -0.47
C THR A 101 -1.82 46.23 0.95
N ILE A 102 -1.51 45.24 1.79
CA ILE A 102 -1.02 45.46 3.15
C ILE A 102 0.30 46.23 3.07
N SER A 103 1.25 45.78 2.26
CA SER A 103 2.56 46.44 2.10
C SER A 103 2.41 47.91 1.69
N ALA A 104 1.55 48.20 0.70
CA ALA A 104 1.30 49.57 0.24
C ALA A 104 0.65 50.45 1.32
N ILE A 105 -0.27 49.90 2.10
CA ILE A 105 -0.91 50.61 3.23
C ILE A 105 0.13 50.87 4.33
N THR A 106 0.91 49.87 4.72
CA THR A 106 1.97 49.98 5.73
C THR A 106 3.01 51.03 5.32
N GLU A 107 3.49 50.97 4.07
CA GLU A 107 4.46 51.92 3.53
C GLU A 107 3.90 53.35 3.54
N ARG A 108 2.63 53.53 3.16
CA ARG A 108 1.93 54.82 3.24
C ARG A 108 1.83 55.31 4.69
N CYS A 109 1.48 54.45 5.64
CA CYS A 109 1.42 54.79 7.07
C CYS A 109 2.80 55.23 7.59
N CYS A 110 3.87 54.49 7.25
CA CYS A 110 5.24 54.83 7.63
C CYS A 110 5.68 56.18 7.05
N ARG A 111 5.36 56.45 5.78
CA ARG A 111 5.64 57.75 5.14
C ARG A 111 4.95 58.89 5.89
N LEU A 112 3.66 58.74 6.20
CA LEU A 112 2.88 59.77 6.91
C LEU A 112 3.39 59.99 8.35
N MET A 113 3.77 58.91 9.03
CA MET A 113 4.40 58.98 10.36
C MET A 113 5.72 59.75 10.29
N ALA A 114 6.58 59.44 9.32
CA ALA A 114 7.85 60.14 9.14
C ALA A 114 7.65 61.63 8.86
N GLU A 115 6.71 61.99 7.96
CA GLU A 115 6.35 63.39 7.68
C GLU A 115 5.90 64.14 8.95
N GLU A 116 5.07 63.51 9.78
CA GLU A 116 4.52 64.09 11.01
C GLU A 116 5.58 64.30 12.10
N HIS A 117 6.56 63.39 12.19
CA HIS A 117 7.68 63.51 13.13
C HIS A 117 8.92 64.23 12.56
N GLY A 118 8.86 64.70 11.32
CA GLY A 118 10.00 65.33 10.64
C GLY A 118 11.16 64.38 10.36
N TRP A 119 10.90 63.07 10.27
CA TRP A 119 11.90 62.06 9.94
C TRP A 119 12.11 61.97 8.43
N THR A 120 13.37 61.81 8.03
CA THR A 120 13.73 61.55 6.63
C THR A 120 13.86 60.05 6.42
N ILE A 121 13.03 59.49 5.53
CA ILE A 121 13.18 58.09 5.09
C ILE A 121 14.21 58.05 3.96
N ASP A 122 15.32 57.36 4.18
CA ASP A 122 16.30 57.10 3.14
C ASP A 122 15.85 55.92 2.27
N TYR A 123 15.13 56.22 1.19
CA TYR A 123 14.70 55.23 0.20
C TYR A 123 15.86 54.65 -0.64
N SER A 124 17.10 55.14 -0.47
CA SER A 124 18.28 54.57 -1.11
C SER A 124 18.88 53.39 -0.32
N LEU A 125 18.45 53.19 0.93
CA LEU A 125 18.82 52.02 1.71
C LEU A 125 18.34 50.76 0.97
N PRO A 126 19.20 49.74 0.80
CA PRO A 126 18.78 48.49 0.21
C PRO A 126 17.67 47.89 1.09
N SER A 127 16.59 47.36 0.47
CA SER A 127 15.36 46.90 1.16
C SER A 127 15.59 45.80 2.22
N ALA A 128 16.81 45.28 2.30
CA ALA A 128 17.41 44.52 3.37
C ALA A 128 18.94 44.73 3.28
N PRO A 129 19.74 44.53 4.36
CA PRO A 129 21.16 44.22 4.15
C PRO A 129 21.21 43.10 3.11
N THR A 130 21.95 43.30 2.03
CA THR A 130 22.33 42.22 1.13
C THR A 130 23.23 41.29 1.95
N ARG A 131 22.62 40.44 2.79
CA ARG A 131 23.13 39.09 2.92
C ARG A 131 23.21 38.66 1.47
N LYS A 132 24.44 38.48 0.96
CA LYS A 132 24.61 37.68 -0.26
C LYS A 132 23.65 36.53 -0.05
N HIS A 133 22.66 36.38 -0.94
CA HIS A 133 21.86 35.18 -0.92
C HIS A 133 22.91 34.09 -1.12
N GLN A 134 23.37 33.48 -0.03
CA GLN A 134 23.98 32.17 -0.10
C GLN A 134 22.92 31.41 -0.86
N GLU A 135 23.29 30.91 -2.04
CA GLU A 135 22.41 30.09 -2.85
C GLU A 135 21.71 29.14 -1.87
N SER A 136 20.41 29.30 -1.77
CA SER A 136 19.65 28.61 -0.76
C SER A 136 19.70 27.14 -1.16
N LYS A 137 20.56 26.41 -0.45
CA LYS A 137 20.73 24.98 -0.70
C LYS A 137 19.39 24.31 -0.46
N LEU A 138 19.21 23.19 -1.16
CA LEU A 138 18.06 22.34 -1.00
C LEU A 138 17.99 21.93 0.47
N GLY A 139 16.92 22.33 1.16
CA GLY A 139 16.71 22.06 2.57
C GLY A 139 15.56 21.09 2.75
N ILE A 140 15.35 20.65 3.98
CA ILE A 140 14.21 19.80 4.33
C ILE A 140 13.68 20.15 5.71
N ARG A 141 12.36 20.02 5.87
CA ARG A 141 11.66 20.19 7.13
C ARG A 141 10.60 19.12 7.30
N PHE A 142 10.41 18.64 8.52
CA PHE A 142 9.29 17.76 8.90
C PHE A 142 8.94 17.94 10.36
N THR A 143 7.72 17.58 10.73
CA THR A 143 7.20 17.64 12.09
C THR A 143 6.91 16.24 12.61
N GLU A 144 7.48 15.89 13.75
CA GLU A 144 7.35 14.61 14.43
C GLU A 144 6.58 14.78 15.74
N THR A 145 5.68 13.85 16.04
CA THR A 145 4.99 13.76 17.33
C THR A 145 5.27 12.40 17.96
N MET A 146 5.83 12.40 19.18
CA MET A 146 6.04 11.18 19.95
C MET A 146 5.35 11.27 21.31
N LYS A 147 4.86 10.13 21.80
CA LYS A 147 4.10 10.01 23.05
C LYS A 147 4.58 8.80 23.82
N GLY A 148 4.63 8.90 25.14
CA GLY A 148 5.02 7.79 25.99
C GLY A 148 5.03 8.18 27.45
N TYR A 149 5.95 7.58 28.21
CA TYR A 149 5.95 7.68 29.66
C TYR A 149 7.32 8.13 30.18
N PHE A 150 7.30 9.02 31.16
CA PHE A 150 8.49 9.63 31.76
C PHE A 150 8.42 9.61 33.29
N SER A 151 9.50 9.19 33.93
CA SER A 151 9.64 9.10 35.39
C SER A 151 10.74 10.01 35.89
N THR A 152 10.46 10.79 36.94
CA THR A 152 11.45 11.58 37.69
C THR A 152 12.22 10.74 38.73
N SER A 153 11.86 9.46 38.88
CA SER A 153 12.47 8.51 39.83
C SER A 153 13.31 7.48 39.10
N ALA A 154 14.28 7.92 38.29
CA ALA A 154 15.13 7.04 37.48
C ALA A 154 16.55 6.90 38.05
N GLN A 155 17.15 5.72 37.90
CA GLN A 155 18.56 5.49 38.23
C GLN A 155 19.49 6.14 37.21
N SER A 156 20.68 6.55 37.64
CA SER A 156 21.75 7.07 36.78
C SER A 156 22.38 5.98 35.92
N GLY A 157 22.87 6.33 34.72
CA GLY A 157 23.52 5.43 33.76
C GLY A 157 22.66 5.17 32.52
N ASP A 158 23.28 4.94 31.36
CA ASP A 158 22.60 4.89 30.05
C ASP A 158 22.38 3.48 29.50
N ASP A 159 22.15 2.51 30.39
CA ASP A 159 21.70 1.17 30.00
C ASP A 159 20.21 1.21 29.57
N LEU A 160 19.86 0.50 28.50
CA LEU A 160 18.49 0.32 28.03
C LEU A 160 17.52 -0.15 29.12
N GLU A 161 17.98 -0.99 30.05
CA GLU A 161 17.15 -1.43 31.17
C GLU A 161 16.74 -0.28 32.09
N THR A 162 17.58 0.74 32.27
CA THR A 162 17.23 1.93 33.09
C THR A 162 16.05 2.70 32.49
N PHE A 163 15.99 2.82 31.15
CA PHE A 163 14.88 3.46 30.46
C PHE A 163 13.61 2.62 30.52
N ARG A 164 13.71 1.29 30.39
CA ARG A 164 12.57 0.36 30.48
C ARG A 164 11.92 0.41 31.86
N VAL A 165 12.73 0.37 32.92
CA VAL A 165 12.26 0.47 34.30
C VAL A 165 11.58 1.82 34.54
N ALA A 166 12.21 2.93 34.13
CA ALA A 166 11.64 4.27 34.27
C ALA A 166 10.29 4.41 33.54
N ALA A 167 10.20 3.92 32.29
CA ALA A 167 8.95 3.95 31.52
C ALA A 167 7.85 3.08 32.14
N SER A 168 8.18 1.91 32.69
CA SER A 168 7.21 1.04 33.38
C SER A 168 6.64 1.71 34.63
N MET A 169 7.51 2.29 35.48
CA MET A 169 7.08 3.03 36.67
C MET A 169 6.21 4.24 36.32
N ALA A 170 6.60 4.99 35.29
CA ALA A 170 5.84 6.13 34.80
C ALA A 170 4.46 5.71 34.26
N LYS A 171 4.38 4.56 33.59
CA LYS A 171 3.12 4.00 33.09
C LYS A 171 2.17 3.62 34.22
N GLU A 172 2.68 2.99 35.28
CA GLU A 172 1.89 2.68 36.48
C GLU A 172 1.40 3.96 37.18
N ALA A 173 2.26 4.98 37.26
CA ALA A 173 1.93 6.29 37.83
C ALA A 173 1.10 7.19 36.89
N ARG A 174 0.81 6.75 35.65
CA ARG A 174 0.17 7.55 34.59
C ARG A 174 0.86 8.89 34.31
N SER A 175 2.19 8.90 34.41
CA SER A 175 3.05 10.05 34.10
C SER A 175 3.44 10.03 32.63
N GLU A 176 2.70 10.80 31.83
CA GLU A 176 2.88 10.87 30.37
C GLU A 176 3.83 12.00 29.96
N MET A 177 4.56 11.75 28.88
CA MET A 177 5.33 12.76 28.16
C MET A 177 5.01 12.67 26.67
N ALA A 178 4.87 13.83 26.03
CA ALA A 178 4.68 13.93 24.59
C ALA A 178 5.39 15.16 24.05
N PHE A 179 5.83 15.11 22.80
CA PHE A 179 6.31 16.30 22.10
C PHE A 179 5.71 16.41 20.72
N THR A 180 5.75 17.63 20.18
CA THR A 180 5.60 17.90 18.76
C THR A 180 6.77 18.79 18.34
N LEU A 181 7.68 18.23 17.53
CA LEU A 181 8.93 18.86 17.13
C LEU A 181 8.95 19.03 15.62
N THR A 182 9.31 20.23 15.16
CA THR A 182 9.64 20.49 13.76
C THR A 182 11.15 20.55 13.61
N ILE A 183 11.70 19.58 12.87
CA ILE A 183 13.10 19.49 12.50
C ILE A 183 13.29 20.14 11.14
N PHE A 184 14.29 21.01 11.00
CA PHE A 184 14.63 21.63 9.73
C PHE A 184 16.15 21.69 9.48
N SER A 185 16.55 21.30 8.28
CA SER A 185 17.90 21.46 7.75
C SER A 185 17.88 22.39 6.54
N HIS A 186 18.78 23.36 6.50
CA HIS A 186 18.98 24.23 5.34
C HIS A 186 19.92 23.63 4.28
N ASP A 187 20.53 22.48 4.56
CA ASP A 187 21.48 21.80 3.68
C ASP A 187 21.24 20.29 3.76
N LEU A 188 20.37 19.81 2.87
CA LEU A 188 20.04 18.39 2.78
C LEU A 188 21.27 17.56 2.43
N ASP A 189 22.14 18.03 1.53
CA ASP A 189 23.31 17.26 1.13
C ASP A 189 24.28 17.03 2.30
N ASN A 190 24.50 18.06 3.12
CA ASN A 190 25.29 17.92 4.34
C ASN A 190 24.62 16.98 5.34
N MET A 191 23.30 17.10 5.52
CA MET A 191 22.51 16.22 6.40
C MET A 191 22.66 14.73 6.05
N LEU A 192 22.75 14.40 4.75
CA LEU A 192 22.85 13.02 4.27
C LEU A 192 24.29 12.46 4.24
N LYS A 193 25.30 13.33 4.16
CA LYS A 193 26.70 12.90 3.95
C LYS A 193 27.57 13.01 5.19
N ASN A 194 27.22 13.92 6.10
CA ASN A 194 27.99 14.22 7.28
C ASN A 194 27.24 13.71 8.51
N ALA A 195 27.80 12.75 9.27
CA ALA A 195 27.18 12.25 10.50
C ALA A 195 27.06 13.35 11.58
N ASP A 196 27.94 14.35 11.53
CA ASP A 196 27.99 15.46 12.50
C ASP A 196 27.12 16.65 12.08
N HIS A 197 26.18 16.49 11.14
CA HIS A 197 25.30 17.58 10.74
C HIS A 197 24.39 18.01 11.90
N ALA A 198 24.20 19.33 12.04
CA ALA A 198 23.26 19.89 13.00
C ALA A 198 22.00 20.38 12.27
N ALA A 199 20.93 19.58 12.28
CA ALA A 199 19.60 20.08 11.91
C ALA A 199 18.97 20.77 13.13
N LYS A 200 18.18 21.82 12.89
CA LYS A 200 17.58 22.61 13.97
C LYS A 200 16.23 22.01 14.39
N ILE A 201 15.94 22.05 15.67
CA ILE A 201 14.67 21.61 16.25
C ILE A 201 13.93 22.82 16.85
N THR A 202 12.62 22.87 16.61
CA THR A 202 11.69 23.79 17.29
C THR A 202 10.43 23.02 17.66
N GLY A 203 9.68 23.46 18.66
CA GLY A 203 8.44 22.77 19.02
C GLY A 203 8.08 22.90 20.49
N THR A 204 7.29 21.96 20.98
CA THR A 204 6.83 21.93 22.36
C THR A 204 6.92 20.54 22.97
N VAL A 205 7.12 20.49 24.28
CA VAL A 205 7.11 19.26 25.08
C VAL A 205 6.07 19.40 26.20
N ASN A 206 5.18 18.42 26.29
CA ASN A 206 4.20 18.28 27.36
C ASN A 206 4.66 17.18 28.31
N CYS A 207 4.89 17.52 29.57
CA CYS A 207 5.22 16.55 30.62
C CYS A 207 4.84 17.11 31.99
N ALA A 208 3.70 16.69 32.53
CA ALA A 208 3.15 17.18 33.79
C ALA A 208 4.10 16.95 34.99
N ALA A 209 4.98 15.95 34.90
CA ALA A 209 6.00 15.68 35.91
C ALA A 209 7.13 16.73 35.96
N LEU A 210 7.28 17.56 34.92
CA LEU A 210 8.29 18.61 34.82
C LEU A 210 7.68 20.02 34.91
N SER A 211 6.55 20.23 34.23
CA SER A 211 5.84 21.51 34.16
C SER A 211 4.33 21.28 33.96
N ALA A 212 3.50 22.09 34.61
CA ALA A 212 2.05 22.04 34.43
C ALA A 212 1.61 22.54 33.04
N GLN A 213 2.40 23.43 32.42
CA GLN A 213 2.17 23.97 31.08
C GLN A 213 3.16 23.40 30.06
N PRO A 214 2.80 23.38 28.75
CA PRO A 214 3.72 23.01 27.67
C PRO A 214 5.03 23.79 27.73
N MET A 215 6.15 23.09 27.64
CA MET A 215 7.48 23.70 27.60
C MET A 215 7.86 24.02 26.15
N THR A 216 8.51 25.16 25.95
CA THR A 216 9.01 25.58 24.62
C THR A 216 10.37 24.98 24.36
N VAL A 217 10.57 24.49 23.14
CA VAL A 217 11.85 23.94 22.66
C VAL A 217 12.66 25.02 21.97
N SER A 218 13.84 25.32 22.50
CA SER A 218 14.83 26.23 21.93
C SER A 218 16.19 25.53 21.75
N GLU A 219 17.04 26.12 20.89
CA GLU A 219 18.43 25.69 20.68
C GLU A 219 18.61 24.19 20.35
N GLY A 220 17.58 23.55 19.78
CA GLY A 220 17.61 22.12 19.59
C GLY A 220 18.41 21.71 18.35
N VAL A 221 19.19 20.65 18.51
CA VAL A 221 20.01 20.02 17.49
C VAL A 221 19.58 18.57 17.29
N PHE A 222 19.39 18.21 16.03
CA PHE A 222 19.09 16.87 15.57
C PHE A 222 20.22 16.35 14.68
N ASN A 223 20.76 15.17 15.02
CA ASN A 223 21.79 14.47 14.27
C ASN A 223 21.27 13.09 13.83
N LEU A 224 21.35 12.78 12.52
CA LEU A 224 21.13 11.43 11.99
C LEU A 224 22.42 10.60 12.01
N PHE A 225 22.29 9.40 12.57
CA PHE A 225 23.23 8.28 12.43
C PHE A 225 24.66 8.57 12.90
N GLU A 226 24.79 9.18 14.08
CA GLU A 226 26.09 9.25 14.75
C GLU A 226 26.56 7.82 15.09
N ARG A 227 27.82 7.52 14.76
CA ARG A 227 28.45 6.22 15.07
C ARG A 227 28.99 6.28 16.49
N MET A 228 28.35 5.58 17.41
CA MET A 228 28.86 5.43 18.77
C MET A 228 29.90 4.31 18.84
N PRO A 229 30.86 4.37 19.80
CA PRO A 229 31.91 3.36 19.94
C PRO A 229 31.39 1.97 20.38
N PHE A 230 30.16 1.89 20.96
CA PHE A 230 29.62 0.63 21.48
C PHE A 230 28.09 0.65 21.60
N PRO A 231 27.37 -0.44 21.22
CA PRO A 231 27.89 -1.60 20.51
C PRO A 231 28.31 -1.23 19.06
N PRO A 232 29.38 -1.83 18.53
CA PRO A 232 29.73 -1.66 17.12
C PRO A 232 28.53 -2.06 16.25
N ASP A 233 28.37 -1.38 15.12
CA ASP A 233 27.28 -1.58 14.15
C ASP A 233 25.89 -1.08 14.59
N THR A 234 25.82 -0.11 15.52
CA THR A 234 24.59 0.64 15.81
C THR A 234 24.73 2.13 15.48
N ARG A 235 23.75 2.65 14.74
CA ARG A 235 23.65 4.08 14.39
C ARG A 235 22.64 4.75 15.30
N HIS A 236 22.94 5.95 15.78
CA HIS A 236 22.08 6.68 16.71
C HIS A 236 21.43 7.88 16.02
N MET A 237 20.13 8.11 16.25
CA MET A 237 19.48 9.39 15.91
C MET A 237 19.37 10.22 17.19
N ILE A 238 20.07 11.34 17.27
CA ILE A 238 20.21 12.11 18.52
C ILE A 238 19.35 13.37 18.48
N TYR A 239 18.66 13.60 19.58
CA TYR A 239 17.84 14.78 19.86
C TYR A 239 18.45 15.46 21.08
N SER A 240 18.98 16.67 20.91
CA SER A 240 19.51 17.47 22.01
C SER A 240 18.82 18.83 22.00
N MET A 241 18.11 19.20 23.06
CA MET A 241 17.33 20.44 23.04
C MET A 241 17.09 21.04 24.42
N GLN A 242 16.98 22.37 24.48
CA GLN A 242 16.63 23.10 25.69
C GLN A 242 15.11 23.22 25.79
N LEU A 243 14.56 22.90 26.96
CA LEU A 243 13.16 23.07 27.31
C LEU A 243 13.04 24.24 28.29
N THR A 244 12.19 25.21 27.97
CA THR A 244 11.93 26.36 28.83
C THR A 244 10.46 26.34 29.27
N THR A 245 10.22 26.37 30.57
CA THR A 245 8.86 26.49 31.14
C THR A 245 8.37 27.94 31.08
N GLU A 246 7.06 28.15 31.24
CA GLU A 246 6.49 29.51 31.32
C GLU A 246 7.06 30.31 32.50
N GLU A 247 7.42 29.64 33.60
CA GLU A 247 8.03 30.26 34.78
C GLU A 247 9.55 30.52 34.61
N GLY A 248 10.11 30.24 33.43
CA GLY A 248 11.52 30.49 33.11
C GLY A 248 12.50 29.44 33.64
N LYS A 249 12.01 28.27 34.09
CA LYS A 249 12.90 27.14 34.43
C LYS A 249 13.40 26.47 33.15
N THR A 250 14.65 26.04 33.16
CA THR A 250 15.26 25.35 32.02
C THR A 250 15.56 23.89 32.34
N PHE A 251 15.34 23.03 31.34
CA PHE A 251 15.75 21.63 31.35
C PHE A 251 16.47 21.30 30.05
N PHE A 252 17.42 20.37 30.11
CA PHE A 252 18.09 19.85 28.93
C PHE A 252 17.53 18.47 28.60
N PHE A 253 16.93 18.32 27.42
CA PHE A 253 16.40 17.08 26.91
C PHE A 253 17.44 16.45 25.98
N LYS A 254 17.83 15.22 26.29
CA LYS A 254 18.69 14.39 25.45
C LYS A 254 17.97 13.08 25.14
N GLY A 255 17.73 12.82 23.88
CA GLY A 255 17.10 11.59 23.42
C GLY A 255 17.89 10.91 22.31
N TYR A 256 17.82 9.59 22.25
CA TYR A 256 18.38 8.85 21.14
C TYR A 256 17.48 7.70 20.68
N LYS A 257 17.47 7.44 19.37
CA LYS A 257 16.93 6.20 18.78
C LYS A 257 18.09 5.27 18.43
N LEU A 258 17.90 3.98 18.67
CA LEU A 258 18.87 2.95 18.30
C LEU A 258 18.46 2.34 16.98
N VAL A 259 19.35 2.41 15.99
CA VAL A 259 19.16 1.77 14.68
C VAL A 259 20.27 0.74 14.51
N LYS A 260 19.93 -0.55 14.58
CA LYS A 260 20.89 -1.63 14.33
C LYS A 260 21.19 -1.75 12.83
N ASP A 261 22.47 -1.96 12.49
CA ASP A 261 22.90 -2.28 11.11
C ASP A 261 22.77 -3.81 10.90
N ASP A 262 21.54 -4.33 11.02
CA ASP A 262 21.21 -5.75 10.82
C ASP A 262 20.38 -5.91 9.52
N PRO A 263 20.72 -6.82 8.60
CA PRO A 263 19.92 -7.11 7.40
C PRO A 263 18.50 -7.67 7.68
N ASP A 264 18.16 -8.02 8.91
CA ASP A 264 16.81 -8.52 9.28
C ASP A 264 15.76 -7.40 9.40
N VAL A 265 14.84 -7.35 8.42
CA VAL A 265 13.79 -6.31 8.22
C VAL A 265 12.75 -6.23 9.34
N LEU A 266 12.71 -7.21 10.26
CA LEU A 266 11.69 -7.30 11.32
C LEU A 266 11.94 -6.34 12.51
N ASP A 267 13.18 -5.89 12.74
CA ASP A 267 13.55 -5.05 13.89
C ASP A 267 13.52 -3.53 13.61
N ILE A 268 13.35 -3.10 12.35
CA ILE A 268 13.45 -1.69 11.92
C ILE A 268 12.33 -0.80 12.48
N TRP A 269 11.11 -1.34 12.66
CA TRP A 269 9.99 -0.56 13.20
C TRP A 269 10.20 -0.19 14.67
N PRO A 270 10.46 -1.13 15.61
CA PRO A 270 10.87 -0.78 16.98
C PRO A 270 12.06 0.18 17.04
N ASP A 271 13.07 -0.01 16.19
CA ASP A 271 14.32 0.77 16.17
C ASP A 271 14.12 2.24 15.76
N THR A 272 13.23 2.51 14.79
CA THR A 272 12.93 3.88 14.32
C THR A 272 11.74 4.54 15.03
N SER A 273 10.92 3.74 15.73
CA SER A 273 9.72 4.21 16.43
C SER A 273 9.91 4.44 17.93
N THR A 274 11.02 4.00 18.53
CA THR A 274 11.31 4.12 19.96
C THR A 274 12.38 5.18 20.24
N LEU A 275 12.08 6.14 21.11
CA LEU A 275 13.02 7.15 21.57
C LEU A 275 13.28 6.99 23.07
N TYR A 276 14.54 6.80 23.43
CA TYR A 276 15.01 6.79 24.81
C TYR A 276 15.37 8.20 25.23
N VAL A 277 14.78 8.68 26.33
CA VAL A 277 14.86 10.09 26.74
C VAL A 277 15.46 10.21 28.13
N SER A 278 16.43 11.11 28.27
CA SER A 278 16.98 11.61 29.54
C SER A 278 16.74 13.12 29.63
N VAL A 279 16.32 13.60 30.79
CA VAL A 279 16.14 15.04 31.05
C VAL A 279 17.00 15.45 32.23
N TYR A 280 17.73 16.56 32.10
CA TYR A 280 18.65 17.11 33.09
C TYR A 280 18.19 18.52 33.52
N ALA A 281 18.55 18.94 34.72
CA ALA A 281 18.17 20.23 35.27
C ALA A 281 19.09 21.34 34.71
N GLY A 282 18.58 22.35 34.00
CA GLY A 282 19.41 23.42 33.45
C GLY A 282 19.64 23.29 31.94
N ASN A 283 20.85 23.58 31.47
CA ASN A 283 21.10 23.88 30.04
C ASN A 283 21.89 22.81 29.29
N ASP A 284 22.47 21.81 29.97
CA ASP A 284 23.28 20.75 29.36
C ASP A 284 23.14 19.42 30.12
N ASP A 285 23.76 18.37 29.59
CA ASP A 285 23.75 17.00 30.13
C ASP A 285 24.80 16.75 31.22
N THR A 286 25.58 17.76 31.61
CA THR A 286 26.50 17.68 32.76
C THR A 286 25.81 17.97 34.10
N GLN A 287 24.61 18.54 34.02
CA GLN A 287 23.79 18.85 35.18
C GLN A 287 23.09 17.62 35.78
N PRO A 288 22.50 17.71 36.98
CA PRO A 288 21.80 16.58 37.59
C PRO A 288 20.66 16.03 36.72
N LEU A 289 20.65 14.70 36.55
CA LEU A 289 19.57 13.97 35.88
C LEU A 289 18.26 14.15 36.67
N VAL A 290 17.21 14.61 36.00
CA VAL A 290 15.86 14.80 36.54
C VAL A 290 15.01 13.57 36.33
N GLY A 291 15.17 12.88 35.20
CA GLY A 291 14.37 11.69 34.92
C GLY A 291 14.65 11.06 33.57
N LYS A 292 14.02 9.90 33.34
CA LYS A 292 14.12 9.13 32.10
C LYS A 292 12.76 8.68 31.61
N GLY A 293 12.64 8.47 30.30
CA GLY A 293 11.42 7.99 29.67
C GLY A 293 11.65 7.26 28.36
N ILE A 294 10.60 6.61 27.89
CA ILE A 294 10.53 6.02 26.56
C ILE A 294 9.31 6.61 25.86
N LEU A 295 9.55 7.20 24.69
CA LEU A 295 8.51 7.72 23.80
C LEU A 295 8.42 6.86 22.55
N HIS A 296 7.22 6.71 22.04
CA HIS A 296 6.95 6.04 20.78
C HIS A 296 6.25 6.98 19.80
N ILE A 297 6.56 6.84 18.53
CA ILE A 297 5.71 7.37 17.47
C ILE A 297 4.61 6.36 17.18
N LYS A 298 3.36 6.80 17.29
CA LYS A 298 2.22 5.96 16.91
C LYS A 298 2.11 5.89 15.38
N PRO A 299 1.61 4.79 14.80
CA PRO A 299 1.40 4.70 13.36
C PRO A 299 0.58 5.87 12.78
N GLU A 300 -0.46 6.33 13.47
CA GLU A 300 -1.24 7.50 13.04
C GLU A 300 -0.44 8.81 13.08
N ASP A 301 0.39 9.02 14.11
CA ASP A 301 1.23 10.21 14.26
C ASP A 301 2.37 10.20 13.22
N PHE A 302 2.90 9.01 12.86
CA PHE A 302 3.85 8.83 11.76
C PHE A 302 3.24 9.15 10.40
N ALA A 303 2.01 8.68 10.15
CA ALA A 303 1.29 9.02 8.92
C ALA A 303 1.09 10.54 8.79
N VAL A 304 0.78 11.22 9.90
CA VAL A 304 0.71 12.69 9.94
C VAL A 304 2.09 13.32 9.68
N GLN A 305 3.15 12.87 10.34
CA GLN A 305 4.52 13.35 10.10
C GLN A 305 4.88 13.29 8.62
N MET A 306 4.53 12.21 7.92
CA MET A 306 4.80 12.08 6.50
C MET A 306 4.12 13.15 5.64
N THR A 307 2.97 13.67 6.07
CA THR A 307 2.29 14.79 5.40
C THR A 307 2.96 16.15 5.65
N THR A 308 3.81 16.25 6.67
CA THR A 308 4.52 17.49 7.04
C THR A 308 5.90 17.61 6.39
N LEU A 309 6.37 16.55 5.71
CA LEU A 309 7.66 16.55 5.03
C LEU A 309 7.65 17.54 3.87
N GLU A 310 8.52 18.54 3.96
CA GLU A 310 8.65 19.59 2.98
C GLU A 310 10.12 19.79 2.59
N VAL A 311 10.40 19.67 1.30
CA VAL A 311 11.69 20.13 0.74
C VAL A 311 11.60 21.62 0.46
N THR A 312 12.55 22.36 1.03
CA THR A 312 12.64 23.82 0.93
C THR A 312 13.70 24.20 -0.10
N ASN A 313 13.53 25.38 -0.72
CA ASN A 313 14.45 25.91 -1.75
C ASN A 313 14.58 25.06 -3.02
N ALA A 314 13.62 24.18 -3.31
CA ALA A 314 13.56 23.49 -4.60
C ALA A 314 13.13 24.44 -5.71
N THR A 315 13.89 24.46 -6.80
CA THR A 315 13.63 25.29 -7.99
C THR A 315 12.69 24.64 -9.01
N SER A 316 12.42 23.34 -8.84
CA SER A 316 11.50 22.59 -9.69
C SER A 316 10.81 21.46 -8.92
N TYR A 317 9.67 21.01 -9.45
CA TYR A 317 8.97 19.85 -8.91
C TYR A 317 9.83 18.58 -8.92
N ALA A 318 10.62 18.38 -10.00
CA ALA A 318 11.54 17.25 -10.10
C ALA A 318 12.63 17.28 -9.02
N GLN A 319 13.22 18.46 -8.75
CA GLN A 319 14.23 18.62 -7.69
C GLN A 319 13.63 18.41 -6.30
N LYS A 320 12.40 18.89 -6.07
CA LYS A 320 11.66 18.66 -4.83
C LYS A 320 11.47 17.17 -4.59
N LEU A 321 10.99 16.48 -5.61
CA LEU A 321 10.73 15.05 -5.63
C LEU A 321 12.01 14.22 -5.37
N GLU A 322 13.09 14.56 -6.06
CA GLU A 322 14.40 13.91 -5.91
C GLU A 322 14.95 14.09 -4.49
N ALA A 323 14.92 15.30 -3.93
CA ALA A 323 15.36 15.53 -2.55
C ALA A 323 14.53 14.78 -1.52
N THR A 324 13.20 14.78 -1.70
CA THR A 324 12.29 14.03 -0.86
C THR A 324 12.61 12.53 -0.89
N ALA A 325 12.88 11.97 -2.08
CA ALA A 325 13.28 10.58 -2.23
C ALA A 325 14.67 10.27 -1.63
N ARG A 326 15.65 11.16 -1.83
CA ARG A 326 17.02 11.03 -1.27
C ARG A 326 17.00 11.05 0.25
N PHE A 327 16.26 11.98 0.85
CA PHE A 327 16.06 12.03 2.29
C PHE A 327 15.33 10.80 2.81
N GLY A 328 14.25 10.40 2.14
CA GLY A 328 13.48 9.22 2.49
C GLY A 328 14.28 7.92 2.48
N LYS A 329 15.03 7.68 1.40
CA LYS A 329 15.93 6.51 1.27
C LYS A 329 16.97 6.47 2.39
N PHE A 330 17.51 7.63 2.76
CA PHE A 330 18.51 7.75 3.82
C PHE A 330 17.92 7.58 5.22
N PHE A 331 16.79 8.22 5.50
CA PHE A 331 16.14 8.23 6.82
C PHE A 331 15.52 6.88 7.16
N ALA A 332 15.02 6.16 6.15
CA ALA A 332 14.07 5.11 6.39
C ALA A 332 14.33 3.79 5.65
N GLY A 333 15.21 3.72 4.64
CA GLY A 333 15.59 2.50 3.92
C GLY A 333 14.44 1.70 3.28
N VAL A 334 13.56 1.16 4.12
CA VAL A 334 12.34 0.37 3.88
C VAL A 334 11.05 1.12 4.30
N LEU A 335 11.08 2.03 5.27
CA LEU A 335 9.89 2.79 5.73
C LEU A 335 9.44 3.87 4.73
N TRP A 336 10.37 4.39 3.93
CA TRP A 336 10.07 5.36 2.88
C TRP A 336 9.40 4.70 1.68
N GLU A 337 9.76 3.45 1.38
CA GLU A 337 9.06 2.64 0.38
C GLU A 337 7.61 2.34 0.83
N SER A 338 7.39 2.25 2.15
CA SER A 338 6.06 1.99 2.74
C SER A 338 5.14 3.22 2.82
N TYR A 339 5.67 4.45 3.00
CA TYR A 339 4.84 5.65 3.22
C TYR A 339 5.19 6.86 2.33
N GLY A 340 6.41 6.96 1.79
CA GLY A 340 6.87 8.03 0.90
C GLY A 340 6.52 7.84 -0.58
N GLY A 341 6.15 6.61 -0.98
CA GLY A 341 5.63 6.29 -2.32
C GLY A 341 4.29 6.97 -2.67
N ILE A 342 3.67 7.66 -1.71
CA ILE A 342 2.46 8.46 -1.93
C ILE A 342 2.73 9.64 -2.88
N PHE A 343 3.96 10.17 -2.88
CA PHE A 343 4.35 11.33 -3.70
C PHE A 343 5.37 10.99 -4.79
N TYR A 344 5.97 9.79 -4.76
CA TYR A 344 6.96 9.33 -5.73
C TYR A 344 6.59 7.95 -6.26
N ASN A 345 6.40 7.86 -7.58
CA ASN A 345 6.22 6.61 -8.32
C ASN A 345 7.56 6.22 -8.97
N PRO A 346 8.32 5.23 -8.46
CA PRO A 346 9.56 4.80 -9.10
C PRO A 346 9.31 3.85 -10.29
N HIS A 347 8.10 3.33 -10.46
CA HIS A 347 7.82 2.26 -11.39
C HIS A 347 6.80 2.69 -12.45
N ARG A 348 7.25 3.59 -13.32
CA ARG A 348 6.84 3.47 -14.73
C ARG A 348 7.38 2.13 -15.21
N SER A 349 6.51 1.14 -15.34
CA SER A 349 6.82 -0.10 -16.04
C SER A 349 7.27 0.26 -17.47
N VAL A 350 8.57 0.31 -17.68
CA VAL A 350 9.12 0.26 -19.03
C VAL A 350 8.72 -1.11 -19.57
N PRO A 351 8.05 -1.21 -20.73
CA PRO A 351 7.73 -2.50 -21.33
C PRO A 351 9.00 -3.34 -21.39
N LYS A 352 9.03 -4.47 -20.66
CA LYS A 352 10.20 -5.37 -20.68
C LYS A 352 10.42 -5.83 -22.12
N ALA A 353 11.66 -5.72 -22.60
CA ALA A 353 12.01 -6.28 -23.89
C ALA A 353 11.69 -7.79 -23.88
N PRO A 354 11.09 -8.34 -24.95
CA PRO A 354 10.73 -9.75 -25.00
C PRO A 354 11.98 -10.61 -24.74
N ARG A 355 11.94 -11.44 -23.69
CA ARG A 355 13.06 -12.32 -23.39
C ARG A 355 13.17 -13.44 -24.41
N LYS A 356 14.39 -13.91 -24.67
CA LYS A 356 14.62 -15.11 -25.47
C LYS A 356 14.19 -16.33 -24.65
N LYS A 357 13.10 -16.99 -25.09
CA LYS A 357 12.58 -18.20 -24.43
C LYS A 357 13.47 -19.42 -24.71
N ARG A 358 13.65 -20.27 -23.71
CA ARG A 358 14.31 -21.58 -23.87
C ARG A 358 13.40 -22.48 -24.70
N GLN A 359 14.00 -23.22 -25.63
CA GLN A 359 13.28 -24.25 -26.36
C GLN A 359 12.87 -25.37 -25.39
N LEU A 360 11.58 -25.71 -25.38
CA LEU A 360 11.06 -26.84 -24.60
C LEU A 360 11.57 -28.16 -25.20
N ARG A 361 11.87 -29.12 -24.33
CA ARG A 361 12.31 -30.48 -24.69
C ARG A 361 11.12 -31.35 -25.11
N THR A 362 10.41 -30.89 -26.12
CA THR A 362 9.20 -31.50 -26.67
C THR A 362 9.22 -31.42 -28.20
N CYS A 363 8.24 -32.06 -28.85
CA CYS A 363 7.97 -31.79 -30.26
C CYS A 363 7.38 -30.39 -30.47
N ALA A 364 7.22 -30.00 -31.74
CA ALA A 364 6.48 -28.80 -32.09
C ALA A 364 4.99 -28.96 -31.68
N PRO A 365 4.35 -27.91 -31.13
CA PRO A 365 2.96 -27.99 -30.70
C PRO A 365 1.99 -28.17 -31.87
N GLU A 366 0.99 -29.04 -31.69
CA GLU A 366 -0.20 -29.11 -32.55
C GLU A 366 -1.32 -28.28 -31.91
N ILE A 367 -1.81 -27.24 -32.58
CA ILE A 367 -2.88 -26.36 -32.05
C ILE A 367 -4.23 -26.79 -32.63
N HIS A 368 -5.20 -27.02 -31.75
CA HIS A 368 -6.55 -27.42 -32.10
C HIS A 368 -7.57 -26.45 -31.50
N GLY A 369 -8.16 -25.60 -32.34
CA GLY A 369 -9.34 -24.81 -31.96
C GLY A 369 -10.60 -25.65 -31.91
N PHE A 370 -11.50 -25.31 -31.00
CA PHE A 370 -12.84 -25.88 -30.92
C PHE A 370 -13.82 -24.85 -30.34
N THR A 371 -15.11 -25.04 -30.61
CA THR A 371 -16.17 -24.13 -30.14
C THR A 371 -17.07 -24.91 -29.20
N THR A 372 -17.40 -24.32 -28.06
CA THR A 372 -18.35 -24.89 -27.10
C THR A 372 -19.79 -24.77 -27.60
N GLN A 373 -20.71 -25.49 -26.97
CA GLN A 373 -22.12 -25.45 -27.34
C GLN A 373 -22.75 -24.05 -27.18
N ASP A 374 -22.28 -23.27 -26.20
CA ASP A 374 -22.68 -21.88 -25.97
C ASP A 374 -21.90 -20.85 -26.82
N GLY A 375 -21.10 -21.31 -27.80
CA GLY A 375 -20.50 -20.45 -28.82
C GLY A 375 -19.14 -19.84 -28.46
N VAL A 376 -18.46 -20.31 -27.41
CA VAL A 376 -17.15 -19.81 -26.99
C VAL A 376 -16.03 -20.56 -27.73
N ASN A 377 -15.10 -19.82 -28.33
CA ASN A 377 -13.95 -20.41 -29.02
C ASN A 377 -12.80 -20.67 -28.05
N LEU A 378 -12.43 -21.94 -27.90
CA LEU A 378 -11.42 -22.44 -26.98
C LEU A 378 -10.28 -23.14 -27.74
N ARG A 379 -9.20 -23.45 -27.02
CA ARG A 379 -7.98 -23.99 -27.63
C ARG A 379 -7.40 -25.16 -26.82
N LEU A 380 -7.00 -26.19 -27.54
CA LEU A 380 -6.14 -27.26 -27.06
C LEU A 380 -4.78 -27.18 -27.76
N THR A 381 -3.70 -27.29 -26.99
CA THR A 381 -2.34 -27.42 -27.52
C THR A 381 -1.79 -28.79 -27.18
N ARG A 382 -1.49 -29.59 -28.19
CA ARG A 382 -1.05 -30.98 -28.04
C ARG A 382 0.44 -31.12 -28.25
N TYR A 383 1.07 -31.94 -27.41
CA TYR A 383 2.45 -32.40 -27.53
C TYR A 383 2.49 -33.93 -27.44
N ARG A 384 2.84 -34.56 -28.56
CA ARG A 384 2.86 -36.02 -28.68
C ARG A 384 4.19 -36.60 -28.19
N GLY A 385 4.26 -36.94 -26.91
CA GLY A 385 5.45 -37.55 -26.29
C GLY A 385 5.63 -39.03 -26.63
N GLY A 386 4.53 -39.77 -26.71
CA GLY A 386 4.55 -41.19 -27.04
C GLY A 386 3.14 -41.76 -27.18
N SER A 387 2.96 -43.01 -26.75
CA SER A 387 1.68 -43.73 -26.87
C SER A 387 0.83 -43.73 -25.60
N LYS A 388 1.34 -43.23 -24.46
CA LYS A 388 0.56 -43.14 -23.21
C LYS A 388 -0.40 -41.95 -23.26
N GLY A 389 -1.47 -41.97 -22.45
CA GLY A 389 -2.47 -40.90 -22.39
C GLY A 389 -3.72 -41.19 -23.24
N PRO A 390 -4.44 -40.18 -23.75
CA PRO A 390 -4.16 -38.74 -23.61
C PRO A 390 -4.35 -38.22 -22.19
N VAL A 391 -3.50 -37.27 -21.78
CA VAL A 391 -3.59 -36.56 -20.50
C VAL A 391 -3.90 -35.08 -20.75
N MET A 392 -5.01 -34.60 -20.21
CA MET A 392 -5.42 -33.19 -20.29
C MET A 392 -4.98 -32.42 -19.05
N LEU A 393 -4.26 -31.31 -19.26
CA LEU A 393 -3.80 -30.40 -18.20
C LEU A 393 -4.69 -29.16 -18.18
N VAL A 394 -5.31 -28.88 -17.02
CA VAL A 394 -6.31 -27.82 -16.83
C VAL A 394 -5.83 -26.82 -15.79
N HIS A 395 -5.67 -25.56 -16.21
CA HIS A 395 -5.11 -24.48 -15.39
C HIS A 395 -6.14 -23.83 -14.45
N GLY A 396 -5.68 -22.97 -13.55
CA GLY A 396 -6.51 -22.20 -12.61
C GLY A 396 -7.07 -20.89 -13.18
N LEU A 397 -7.62 -20.05 -12.31
CA LEU A 397 -8.08 -18.71 -12.65
C LEU A 397 -6.90 -17.72 -12.76
N GLY A 398 -7.00 -16.73 -13.65
CA GLY A 398 -5.99 -15.66 -13.78
C GLY A 398 -4.68 -16.10 -14.44
N VAL A 399 -4.64 -17.33 -14.95
CA VAL A 399 -3.50 -17.95 -15.61
C VAL A 399 -3.94 -18.64 -16.91
N ALA A 400 -2.99 -19.21 -17.64
CA ALA A 400 -3.26 -20.04 -18.81
C ALA A 400 -2.55 -21.39 -18.69
N SER A 401 -2.73 -22.25 -19.69
CA SER A 401 -2.06 -23.55 -19.75
C SER A 401 -0.52 -23.46 -19.77
N THR A 402 0.04 -22.27 -19.99
CA THR A 402 1.47 -21.97 -19.88
C THR A 402 2.06 -22.22 -18.49
N ILE A 403 1.25 -22.29 -17.43
CA ILE A 403 1.76 -22.70 -16.10
C ILE A 403 2.38 -24.10 -16.12
N PHE A 404 1.92 -24.98 -17.02
CA PHE A 404 2.44 -26.35 -17.16
C PHE A 404 3.62 -26.44 -18.13
N SER A 405 3.86 -25.40 -18.94
CA SER A 405 4.85 -25.39 -20.03
C SER A 405 5.81 -24.20 -19.95
N THR A 406 5.86 -23.51 -18.81
CA THR A 406 6.78 -22.39 -18.59
C THR A 406 8.23 -22.83 -18.79
N ASP A 407 8.98 -22.04 -19.55
CA ASP A 407 10.39 -22.30 -19.83
C ASP A 407 11.33 -21.70 -18.77
N MET A 408 10.74 -21.09 -17.73
CA MET A 408 11.44 -20.39 -16.65
C MET A 408 11.96 -21.31 -15.54
N ILE A 409 11.58 -22.59 -15.57
CA ILE A 409 12.09 -23.63 -14.67
C ILE A 409 12.85 -24.72 -15.44
N GLY A 410 13.68 -25.47 -14.71
CA GLY A 410 14.55 -26.50 -15.28
C GLY A 410 13.77 -27.55 -16.07
N THR A 411 12.71 -28.12 -15.49
CA THR A 411 11.79 -29.07 -16.11
C THR A 411 10.36 -28.75 -15.69
N ASN A 412 9.50 -28.41 -16.65
CA ASN A 412 8.07 -28.20 -16.40
C ASN A 412 7.25 -29.49 -16.55
N LEU A 413 6.00 -29.48 -16.08
CA LEU A 413 5.15 -30.68 -16.06
C LEU A 413 4.91 -31.25 -17.46
N LEU A 414 4.76 -30.38 -18.46
CA LEU A 414 4.65 -30.81 -19.87
C LEU A 414 5.89 -31.61 -20.29
N GLU A 415 7.09 -31.05 -20.12
CA GLU A 415 8.35 -31.72 -20.46
C GLU A 415 8.55 -33.02 -19.68
N TYR A 416 8.14 -33.03 -18.41
CA TYR A 416 8.24 -34.20 -17.55
C TYR A 416 7.35 -35.34 -18.06
N LEU A 417 6.07 -35.08 -18.34
CA LEU A 417 5.16 -36.11 -18.87
C LEU A 417 5.53 -36.50 -20.31
N TYR A 418 5.96 -35.55 -21.14
CA TYR A 418 6.44 -35.80 -22.49
C TYR A 418 7.63 -36.77 -22.50
N ALA A 419 8.59 -36.59 -21.59
CA ALA A 419 9.74 -37.48 -21.43
C ALA A 419 9.37 -38.88 -20.92
N HIS A 420 8.14 -39.07 -20.42
CA HIS A 420 7.59 -40.36 -19.99
C HIS A 420 6.54 -40.89 -20.98
N ASP A 421 6.67 -40.55 -22.27
CA ASP A 421 5.89 -41.08 -23.38
C ASP A 421 4.38 -40.73 -23.38
N TYR A 422 3.96 -39.69 -22.66
CA TYR A 422 2.57 -39.24 -22.65
C TYR A 422 2.22 -38.32 -23.82
N ASP A 423 1.01 -38.51 -24.38
CA ASP A 423 0.31 -37.57 -25.23
C ASP A 423 -0.35 -36.50 -24.37
N VAL A 424 0.28 -35.32 -24.30
CA VAL A 424 -0.10 -34.25 -23.37
C VAL A 424 -0.92 -33.17 -24.07
N TRP A 425 -2.05 -32.82 -23.47
CA TRP A 425 -3.03 -31.87 -24.00
C TRP A 425 -3.20 -30.70 -23.03
N LEU A 426 -2.73 -29.53 -23.42
CA LEU A 426 -2.91 -28.29 -22.66
C LEU A 426 -4.23 -27.63 -23.03
N LEU A 427 -5.16 -27.53 -22.09
CA LEU A 427 -6.45 -26.85 -22.30
C LEU A 427 -6.35 -25.38 -21.89
N ASP A 428 -6.59 -24.47 -22.85
CA ASP A 428 -6.97 -23.09 -22.59
C ASP A 428 -8.50 -22.99 -22.71
N PHE A 429 -9.18 -22.94 -21.56
CA PHE A 429 -10.64 -22.82 -21.47
C PHE A 429 -11.06 -21.36 -21.26
N ARG A 430 -12.36 -21.05 -21.10
CA ARG A 430 -12.86 -19.67 -21.27
C ARG A 430 -12.25 -18.61 -20.34
N VAL A 431 -11.60 -19.01 -19.24
CA VAL A 431 -10.89 -18.13 -18.30
C VAL A 431 -9.38 -18.01 -18.56
N SER A 432 -8.86 -18.62 -19.63
CA SER A 432 -7.44 -18.57 -19.99
C SER A 432 -7.03 -17.18 -20.42
N ILE A 433 -5.96 -16.65 -19.82
CA ILE A 433 -5.41 -15.33 -20.16
C ILE A 433 -4.91 -15.21 -21.61
N LEU A 434 -4.79 -16.34 -22.32
CA LEU A 434 -4.40 -16.38 -23.73
C LEU A 434 -5.58 -16.26 -24.69
N LEU A 435 -6.82 -16.27 -24.20
CA LEU A 435 -8.03 -16.22 -25.00
C LEU A 435 -8.80 -14.92 -24.77
N PRO A 436 -9.39 -14.32 -25.83
CA PRO A 436 -10.28 -13.17 -25.68
C PRO A 436 -11.46 -13.44 -24.75
N ALA A 437 -11.90 -14.71 -24.65
CA ALA A 437 -13.01 -15.14 -23.80
C ALA A 437 -12.80 -14.82 -22.31
N ALA A 438 -11.55 -14.71 -21.83
CA ALA A 438 -11.29 -14.39 -20.42
C ALA A 438 -11.78 -13.00 -20.01
N LYS A 439 -12.02 -12.12 -20.99
CA LYS A 439 -12.56 -10.76 -20.78
C LYS A 439 -14.09 -10.70 -20.76
N THR A 440 -14.76 -11.79 -21.10
CA THR A 440 -16.22 -11.87 -21.03
C THR A 440 -16.65 -12.40 -19.67
N GLN A 441 -17.78 -11.92 -19.15
CA GLN A 441 -18.34 -12.43 -17.89
C GLN A 441 -18.78 -13.89 -18.09
N CYS A 442 -18.39 -14.74 -17.15
CA CYS A 442 -18.82 -16.12 -17.10
C CYS A 442 -18.73 -16.67 -15.68
N ASN A 443 -19.36 -17.81 -15.43
CA ASN A 443 -19.31 -18.48 -14.14
C ASN A 443 -18.91 -19.96 -14.26
N GLY A 444 -18.65 -20.58 -13.10
CA GLY A 444 -18.25 -21.99 -12.98
C GLY A 444 -19.23 -23.00 -13.59
N ASP A 445 -20.53 -22.70 -13.65
CA ASP A 445 -21.52 -23.62 -14.22
C ASP A 445 -21.35 -23.71 -15.74
N GLN A 446 -21.12 -22.57 -16.40
CA GLN A 446 -20.90 -22.57 -17.85
C GLN A 446 -19.61 -23.32 -18.21
N ILE A 447 -18.55 -23.14 -17.42
CA ILE A 447 -17.29 -23.89 -17.59
C ILE A 447 -17.55 -25.39 -17.44
N ALA A 448 -18.23 -25.78 -16.37
CA ALA A 448 -18.52 -27.18 -16.07
C ALA A 448 -19.40 -27.84 -17.15
N ASN A 449 -20.40 -27.13 -17.67
CA ASN A 449 -21.37 -27.70 -18.61
C ASN A 449 -20.95 -27.63 -20.07
N TYR A 450 -20.05 -26.71 -20.45
CA TYR A 450 -19.73 -26.47 -21.87
C TYR A 450 -18.26 -26.67 -22.24
N ASP A 451 -17.31 -26.29 -21.39
CA ASP A 451 -15.88 -26.27 -21.77
C ASP A 451 -15.28 -27.67 -21.76
N TYR A 452 -15.38 -28.38 -20.62
CA TYR A 452 -14.78 -29.70 -20.47
C TYR A 452 -15.41 -30.77 -21.36
N PRO A 453 -16.76 -30.85 -21.52
CA PRO A 453 -17.36 -31.78 -22.46
C PRO A 453 -16.85 -31.58 -23.89
N ALA A 454 -16.77 -30.32 -24.35
CA ALA A 454 -16.28 -29.99 -25.69
C ALA A 454 -14.78 -30.32 -25.85
N ALA A 455 -13.95 -30.03 -24.84
CA ALA A 455 -12.54 -30.34 -24.85
C ALA A 455 -12.29 -31.86 -24.92
N ILE A 456 -12.96 -32.65 -24.08
CA ILE A 456 -12.83 -34.11 -24.08
C ILE A 456 -13.31 -34.71 -25.40
N ALA A 457 -14.46 -34.25 -25.92
CA ALA A 457 -14.93 -34.68 -27.24
C ALA A 457 -13.91 -34.38 -28.34
N LYS A 458 -13.28 -33.20 -28.31
CA LYS A 458 -12.24 -32.80 -29.27
C LYS A 458 -11.01 -33.70 -29.17
N ILE A 459 -10.49 -33.93 -27.96
CA ILE A 459 -9.34 -34.82 -27.72
C ILE A 459 -9.63 -36.20 -28.30
N ARG A 460 -10.76 -36.80 -27.91
CA ARG A 460 -11.15 -38.14 -28.36
C ARG A 460 -11.33 -38.23 -29.89
N SER A 461 -11.90 -37.19 -30.52
CA SER A 461 -12.05 -37.16 -31.97
C SER A 461 -10.72 -37.18 -32.73
N ILE A 462 -9.65 -36.65 -32.13
CA ILE A 462 -8.33 -36.57 -32.73
C ILE A 462 -7.48 -37.79 -32.39
N THR A 463 -7.56 -38.28 -31.16
CA THR A 463 -6.73 -39.40 -30.67
C THR A 463 -7.35 -40.77 -30.96
N GLY A 464 -8.67 -40.84 -31.09
CA GLY A 464 -9.41 -42.10 -31.11
C GLY A 464 -9.54 -42.78 -29.74
N ALA A 465 -9.07 -42.14 -28.66
CA ALA A 465 -9.12 -42.73 -27.32
C ALA A 465 -10.53 -42.78 -26.75
N ASP A 466 -10.84 -43.83 -25.97
CA ASP A 466 -12.14 -44.00 -25.32
C ASP A 466 -12.34 -43.05 -24.13
N SER A 467 -11.24 -42.65 -23.48
CA SER A 467 -11.24 -41.77 -22.31
C SER A 467 -9.95 -40.95 -22.19
N VAL A 468 -9.96 -39.98 -21.27
CA VAL A 468 -8.87 -39.05 -20.99
C VAL A 468 -8.51 -39.11 -19.50
N GLN A 469 -7.24 -38.96 -19.15
CA GLN A 469 -6.82 -38.67 -17.76
C GLN A 469 -6.69 -37.16 -17.59
N ALA A 470 -7.03 -36.63 -16.42
CA ALA A 470 -6.98 -35.20 -16.18
C ALA A 470 -6.00 -34.86 -15.06
N MET A 471 -5.18 -33.83 -15.27
CA MET A 471 -4.49 -33.14 -14.19
C MET A 471 -5.03 -31.72 -14.11
N VAL A 472 -5.68 -31.40 -13.00
CA VAL A 472 -6.49 -30.19 -12.81
C VAL A 472 -5.97 -29.39 -11.62
N HIS A 473 -5.94 -28.06 -11.76
CA HIS A 473 -5.36 -27.17 -10.75
C HIS A 473 -6.29 -26.02 -10.39
N CYS A 474 -6.33 -25.67 -9.09
CA CYS A 474 -7.02 -24.47 -8.59
C CYS A 474 -8.49 -24.41 -9.09
N TYR A 475 -8.94 -23.26 -9.59
CA TYR A 475 -10.30 -23.07 -10.09
C TYR A 475 -10.67 -24.01 -11.24
N GLY A 476 -9.69 -24.41 -12.07
CA GLY A 476 -9.87 -25.46 -13.07
C GLY A 476 -10.20 -26.79 -12.43
N SER A 477 -9.57 -27.13 -11.30
CA SER A 477 -9.93 -28.30 -10.50
C SER A 477 -11.35 -28.20 -9.97
N THR A 478 -11.71 -27.11 -9.27
CA THR A 478 -13.06 -26.92 -8.74
C THR A 478 -14.13 -27.09 -9.81
N THR A 479 -13.99 -26.40 -10.95
CA THR A 479 -14.96 -26.48 -12.05
C THR A 479 -14.93 -27.81 -12.78
N PHE A 480 -13.78 -28.52 -12.81
CA PHE A 480 -13.72 -29.88 -13.36
C PHE A 480 -14.47 -30.87 -12.47
N PHE A 481 -14.36 -30.76 -11.14
CA PHE A 481 -15.18 -31.53 -10.21
C PHE A 481 -16.67 -31.19 -10.33
N MET A 482 -17.03 -29.91 -10.50
CA MET A 482 -18.41 -29.52 -10.84
C MET A 482 -18.87 -30.22 -12.14
N SER A 483 -18.03 -30.29 -13.16
CA SER A 483 -18.36 -30.97 -14.43
C SER A 483 -18.54 -32.47 -14.26
N MET A 484 -17.65 -33.14 -13.51
CA MET A 484 -17.80 -34.56 -13.15
C MET A 484 -19.13 -34.81 -12.42
N LEU A 485 -19.46 -33.95 -11.45
CA LEU A 485 -20.72 -34.00 -10.71
C LEU A 485 -21.94 -33.63 -11.56
N ALA A 486 -21.79 -32.81 -12.60
CA ALA A 486 -22.82 -32.53 -13.61
C ALA A 486 -23.04 -33.68 -14.60
N GLY A 487 -22.11 -34.63 -14.67
CA GLY A 487 -22.22 -35.82 -15.53
C GLY A 487 -21.21 -35.88 -16.66
N LEU A 488 -20.07 -35.19 -16.57
CA LEU A 488 -18.97 -35.32 -17.52
C LEU A 488 -18.59 -36.79 -17.72
N GLN A 489 -18.49 -37.21 -18.98
CA GLN A 489 -18.16 -38.58 -19.36
C GLN A 489 -16.75 -38.67 -19.95
N HIS A 490 -16.26 -39.90 -20.08
CA HIS A 490 -14.97 -40.22 -20.72
C HIS A 490 -13.73 -39.70 -20.00
N VAL A 491 -13.80 -39.56 -18.68
CA VAL A 491 -12.64 -39.30 -17.80
C VAL A 491 -12.35 -40.56 -17.01
N ARG A 492 -11.11 -41.07 -17.04
CA ARG A 492 -10.75 -42.32 -16.36
C ARG A 492 -10.00 -42.13 -15.05
N SER A 493 -9.29 -41.03 -14.87
CA SER A 493 -8.62 -40.69 -13.62
C SER A 493 -8.32 -39.19 -13.51
N ILE A 494 -8.14 -38.71 -12.28
CA ILE A 494 -7.94 -37.31 -11.96
C ILE A 494 -6.76 -37.14 -10.99
N ALA A 495 -5.73 -36.40 -11.40
CA ALA A 495 -4.80 -35.77 -10.48
C ALA A 495 -5.29 -34.35 -10.17
N CYS A 496 -5.58 -34.07 -8.92
CA CYS A 496 -6.15 -32.82 -8.43
C CYS A 496 -5.11 -32.05 -7.63
N SER A 497 -4.92 -30.77 -7.95
CA SER A 497 -4.03 -29.87 -7.24
C SER A 497 -4.79 -28.76 -6.51
N GLN A 498 -4.53 -28.68 -5.21
CA GLN A 498 -4.94 -27.68 -4.21
C GLN A 498 -6.40 -27.69 -3.76
N ILE A 499 -7.38 -27.77 -4.67
CA ILE A 499 -8.81 -27.70 -4.31
C ILE A 499 -9.65 -28.68 -5.14
N ALA A 500 -10.69 -29.25 -4.52
CA ALA A 500 -11.61 -30.21 -5.14
C ALA A 500 -13.07 -29.78 -4.95
N THR A 501 -13.92 -30.60 -4.33
CA THR A 501 -15.34 -30.27 -4.06
C THR A 501 -15.53 -29.44 -2.80
N ASN A 502 -14.61 -29.51 -1.84
CA ASN A 502 -14.66 -28.77 -0.58
C ASN A 502 -13.57 -27.70 -0.56
N ILE A 503 -13.90 -26.56 0.04
CA ILE A 503 -13.05 -25.37 0.05
C ILE A 503 -12.92 -24.87 1.49
N LYS A 504 -11.69 -24.83 1.99
CA LYS A 504 -11.33 -24.21 3.26
C LYS A 504 -10.34 -23.08 3.02
N VAL A 505 -10.66 -21.91 3.52
CA VAL A 505 -9.81 -20.70 3.42
C VAL A 505 -9.35 -20.27 4.81
N ALA A 506 -8.17 -19.67 4.91
CA ALA A 506 -7.67 -19.11 6.17
C ALA A 506 -8.63 -18.03 6.72
N PRO A 507 -8.75 -17.81 8.04
CA PRO A 507 -9.68 -16.82 8.61
C PRO A 507 -9.52 -15.40 8.06
N VAL A 508 -8.30 -14.99 7.73
CA VAL A 508 -8.00 -13.69 7.11
C VAL A 508 -8.57 -13.61 5.69
N THR A 509 -8.48 -14.69 4.91
CA THR A 509 -9.08 -14.83 3.58
C THR A 509 -10.61 -14.96 3.66
N ALA A 510 -11.13 -15.66 4.68
CA ALA A 510 -12.56 -15.78 4.96
C ALA A 510 -13.21 -14.41 5.23
N LEU A 511 -12.54 -13.54 6.01
CA LEU A 511 -12.97 -12.17 6.28
C LEU A 511 -13.09 -11.34 5.00
N LYS A 512 -12.16 -11.51 4.04
CA LYS A 512 -12.25 -10.86 2.71
C LYS A 512 -13.42 -11.37 1.87
N THR A 513 -13.64 -12.68 1.83
CA THR A 513 -14.73 -13.29 1.05
C THR A 513 -16.12 -13.05 1.65
N GLY A 514 -16.18 -12.74 2.95
CA GLY A 514 -17.39 -12.43 3.70
C GLY A 514 -17.82 -10.95 3.64
N LEU A 515 -16.88 -10.04 3.37
CA LEU A 515 -17.23 -8.69 2.92
C LEU A 515 -17.78 -8.83 1.49
N HIS A 516 -18.96 -8.26 1.20
CA HIS A 516 -19.52 -8.17 -0.15
C HIS A 516 -18.68 -7.23 -1.05
N LEU A 517 -17.37 -7.45 -1.11
CA LEU A 517 -16.41 -6.70 -1.91
C LEU A 517 -16.83 -6.66 -3.40
N PRO A 518 -17.38 -7.73 -4.00
CA PRO A 518 -17.89 -7.67 -5.37
C PRO A 518 -19.09 -6.72 -5.52
N GLY A 519 -20.08 -6.78 -4.61
CA GLY A 519 -21.22 -5.85 -4.64
C GLY A 519 -20.86 -4.39 -4.33
N PHE A 520 -19.69 -4.15 -3.71
CA PHE A 520 -19.09 -2.84 -3.55
C PHE A 520 -18.34 -2.38 -4.81
N LEU A 521 -17.64 -3.28 -5.51
CA LEU A 521 -16.91 -3.01 -6.76
C LEU A 521 -17.83 -2.82 -7.97
N ASP A 522 -18.95 -3.55 -8.01
CA ASP A 522 -20.00 -3.41 -9.04
C ASP A 522 -20.71 -2.05 -8.94
N ARG A 523 -20.94 -1.55 -7.71
CA ARG A 523 -21.43 -0.17 -7.45
C ARG A 523 -20.43 0.93 -7.86
N LEU A 524 -19.17 0.56 -8.10
CA LEU A 524 -18.11 1.46 -8.57
C LEU A 524 -17.80 1.28 -10.07
N GLY A 525 -18.50 0.38 -10.79
CA GLY A 525 -18.36 0.18 -12.24
C GLY A 525 -17.12 -0.61 -12.67
N VAL A 526 -16.59 -1.49 -11.80
CA VAL A 526 -15.40 -2.31 -12.11
C VAL A 526 -15.81 -3.65 -12.73
N GLU A 527 -15.50 -3.86 -14.02
CA GLU A 527 -15.91 -5.07 -14.77
C GLU A 527 -14.87 -6.21 -14.75
N SER A 528 -13.62 -5.97 -14.33
CA SER A 528 -12.55 -6.99 -14.24
C SER A 528 -11.44 -6.60 -13.25
N LEU A 529 -10.66 -7.59 -12.76
CA LEU A 529 -9.48 -7.37 -11.92
C LEU A 529 -8.21 -7.84 -12.66
N THR A 530 -7.14 -7.03 -12.62
CA THR A 530 -5.94 -7.25 -13.47
C THR A 530 -4.65 -7.42 -12.67
N ALA A 531 -3.90 -8.49 -12.96
CA ALA A 531 -2.57 -8.73 -12.39
C ALA A 531 -1.45 -7.93 -13.09
N ARG A 532 -1.75 -7.29 -14.23
CA ARG A 532 -0.79 -6.51 -15.03
C ARG A 532 -0.91 -5.02 -14.68
N VAL A 533 0.23 -4.34 -14.56
CA VAL A 533 0.28 -2.88 -14.40
C VAL A 533 -0.03 -2.23 -15.75
N ALA A 534 -1.08 -1.42 -15.83
CA ALA A 534 -1.49 -0.75 -17.07
C ALA A 534 -0.41 0.24 -17.56
N ALA A 535 -0.14 0.25 -18.87
CA ALA A 535 0.89 1.08 -19.48
C ALA A 535 0.56 2.60 -19.50
N ASP A 536 -0.70 2.95 -19.27
CA ASP A 536 -1.26 4.32 -19.30
C ASP A 536 -1.67 4.84 -17.91
N GLY A 537 -1.45 4.07 -16.85
CA GLY A 537 -1.59 4.53 -15.47
C GLY A 537 -3.01 4.52 -14.91
N GLY A 538 -4.00 3.88 -15.55
CA GLY A 538 -5.31 3.55 -14.98
C GLY A 538 -6.17 4.73 -14.48
N SER A 539 -7.42 4.42 -14.14
CA SER A 539 -8.35 5.39 -13.53
C SER A 539 -7.95 5.73 -12.08
N TRP A 540 -8.54 6.77 -11.49
CA TRP A 540 -8.27 7.15 -10.09
C TRP A 540 -8.68 6.05 -9.09
N LEU A 541 -9.65 5.20 -9.45
CA LEU A 541 -10.08 4.03 -8.69
C LEU A 541 -9.03 2.91 -8.74
N ASP A 542 -8.37 2.70 -9.88
CA ASP A 542 -7.27 1.74 -10.02
C ASP A 542 -6.07 2.13 -9.15
N LYS A 543 -5.81 3.43 -8.97
CA LYS A 543 -4.72 3.95 -8.13
C LYS A 543 -5.00 3.81 -6.62
N LEU A 544 -6.27 3.92 -6.21
CA LEU A 544 -6.68 3.66 -4.83
C LEU A 544 -6.68 2.16 -4.53
N TYR A 545 -7.08 1.35 -5.51
CA TYR A 545 -7.01 -0.10 -5.51
C TYR A 545 -5.54 -0.57 -5.38
N ASP A 546 -4.61 -0.06 -6.19
CA ASP A 546 -3.16 -0.35 -6.17
C ASP A 546 -2.48 -0.01 -4.83
N LYS A 547 -3.08 0.90 -4.06
CA LYS A 547 -2.59 1.36 -2.76
C LYS A 547 -3.15 0.56 -1.59
N ALA A 548 -4.37 0.04 -1.70
CA ALA A 548 -4.91 -0.96 -0.78
C ALA A 548 -4.26 -2.34 -1.00
N LEU A 549 -3.89 -2.62 -2.25
CA LEU A 549 -3.12 -3.75 -2.75
C LEU A 549 -1.74 -3.89 -2.06
N SER A 550 -0.93 -2.82 -2.02
CA SER A 550 0.46 -2.88 -1.56
C SER A 550 0.63 -3.09 -0.04
N ILE A 551 -0.13 -2.36 0.79
CA ILE A 551 -0.07 -2.44 2.26
C ILE A 551 -0.48 -3.83 2.76
N TYR A 552 -1.43 -4.45 2.07
CA TYR A 552 -1.97 -5.75 2.46
C TYR A 552 -1.17 -6.91 1.84
N ALA A 553 -0.73 -6.80 0.57
CA ALA A 553 0.10 -7.81 -0.07
C ALA A 553 1.48 -7.93 0.57
N LEU A 554 2.09 -6.85 1.09
CA LEU A 554 3.36 -6.93 1.83
C LEU A 554 3.27 -7.83 3.07
N LYS A 555 2.10 -7.87 3.73
CA LYS A 555 1.86 -8.69 4.93
C LYS A 555 1.61 -10.17 4.60
N GLU A 556 1.10 -10.48 3.40
CA GLU A 556 0.76 -11.84 2.94
C GLU A 556 1.83 -12.46 2.01
N ALA A 557 2.61 -11.62 1.32
CA ALA A 557 3.81 -11.95 0.53
C ALA A 557 5.08 -12.11 1.39
N GLN A 558 4.91 -12.24 2.71
CA GLN A 558 5.99 -12.50 3.68
C GLN A 558 7.04 -11.38 3.80
N GLY A 559 6.79 -10.18 3.27
CA GLY A 559 7.69 -9.02 3.42
C GLY A 559 9.05 -9.12 2.70
N LEU A 560 9.21 -10.08 1.76
CA LEU A 560 10.51 -10.43 1.14
C LEU A 560 10.69 -9.92 -0.30
N CYS A 561 9.73 -9.17 -0.85
CA CYS A 561 9.62 -8.98 -2.29
C CYS A 561 9.24 -7.55 -2.69
N ASN A 562 9.94 -6.98 -3.69
CA ASN A 562 9.70 -5.66 -4.27
C ASN A 562 9.04 -5.73 -5.68
N SER A 563 8.46 -6.87 -6.07
CA SER A 563 7.80 -7.04 -7.37
C SER A 563 6.33 -6.61 -7.30
N ASP A 564 5.98 -5.52 -7.99
CA ASP A 564 4.60 -5.02 -8.09
C ASP A 564 3.61 -6.09 -8.60
N THR A 565 4.05 -6.90 -9.58
CA THR A 565 3.25 -8.03 -10.10
C THR A 565 3.01 -9.09 -9.03
N CYS A 566 4.03 -9.42 -8.23
CA CYS A 566 3.90 -10.35 -7.11
C CYS A 566 2.88 -9.86 -6.08
N HIS A 567 2.91 -8.56 -5.76
CA HIS A 567 1.98 -7.95 -4.83
C HIS A 567 0.53 -7.96 -5.35
N ARG A 568 0.33 -7.63 -6.63
CA ARG A 568 -0.99 -7.68 -7.27
C ARG A 568 -1.58 -9.09 -7.27
N ILE A 569 -0.79 -10.10 -7.65
CA ILE A 569 -1.21 -11.50 -7.60
C ILE A 569 -1.61 -11.90 -6.18
N THR A 570 -0.77 -11.57 -5.20
CA THR A 570 -1.00 -11.92 -3.78
C THR A 570 -2.30 -11.31 -3.26
N PHE A 571 -2.64 -10.10 -3.64
CA PHE A 571 -3.90 -9.52 -3.22
C PHE A 571 -5.11 -10.14 -3.91
N MET A 572 -5.04 -10.32 -5.24
CA MET A 572 -6.15 -10.83 -6.05
C MET A 572 -6.53 -12.24 -5.62
N TYR A 573 -5.55 -13.08 -5.29
CA TYR A 573 -5.74 -14.51 -5.10
C TYR A 573 -5.25 -15.04 -3.74
N ALA A 574 -4.84 -14.18 -2.80
CA ALA A 574 -4.03 -14.55 -1.62
C ALA A 574 -2.61 -15.04 -2.00
N SER A 575 -1.77 -15.38 -1.01
CA SER A 575 -0.42 -15.87 -1.27
C SER A 575 -0.45 -17.22 -2.00
N LEU A 576 -0.12 -17.20 -3.29
CA LEU A 576 -0.15 -18.38 -4.15
C LEU A 576 1.13 -19.23 -4.06
N TYR A 577 2.25 -18.65 -3.65
CA TYR A 577 3.55 -19.30 -3.73
C TYR A 577 4.46 -18.91 -2.56
N ARG A 578 5.43 -19.78 -2.27
CA ARG A 578 6.53 -19.50 -1.36
C ARG A 578 7.67 -18.85 -2.14
N HIS A 579 8.22 -17.74 -1.68
CA HIS A 579 9.37 -17.13 -2.36
C HIS A 579 10.57 -18.07 -2.44
N GLU A 580 10.75 -18.94 -1.44
CA GLU A 580 11.82 -19.95 -1.40
C GLU A 580 11.73 -20.98 -2.55
N THR A 581 10.52 -21.19 -3.09
CA THR A 581 10.27 -22.13 -4.20
C THR A 581 10.33 -21.44 -5.56
N LEU A 582 10.42 -20.12 -5.63
CA LEU A 582 10.63 -19.40 -6.88
C LEU A 582 12.13 -19.29 -7.19
N ASN A 583 12.50 -19.44 -8.46
CA ASN A 583 13.81 -19.01 -8.94
C ASN A 583 13.74 -17.56 -9.43
N GLU A 584 14.89 -16.89 -9.55
CA GLU A 584 14.96 -15.48 -9.95
C GLU A 584 14.25 -15.22 -11.28
N LEU A 585 14.52 -16.03 -12.30
CA LEU A 585 13.93 -15.88 -13.64
C LEU A 585 12.39 -15.93 -13.60
N LEU A 586 11.82 -16.89 -12.87
CA LEU A 586 10.38 -17.06 -12.72
C LEU A 586 9.78 -15.89 -11.95
N HIS A 587 10.40 -15.49 -10.83
CA HIS A 587 9.91 -14.41 -9.98
C HIS A 587 9.91 -13.06 -10.71
N GLU A 588 10.95 -12.78 -11.49
CA GLU A 588 11.06 -11.56 -12.29
C GLU A 588 10.07 -11.49 -13.45
N ASN A 589 9.49 -12.61 -13.90
CA ASN A 589 8.66 -12.67 -15.11
C ASN A 589 7.28 -13.29 -14.85
N LEU A 590 6.75 -13.14 -13.62
CA LEU A 590 5.40 -13.57 -13.24
C LEU A 590 4.31 -12.93 -14.13
N ASP A 591 4.56 -11.75 -14.70
CA ASP A 591 3.65 -11.06 -15.61
C ASP A 591 3.44 -11.78 -16.96
N GLU A 592 4.25 -12.78 -17.29
CA GLU A 592 4.02 -13.69 -18.42
C GLU A 592 3.01 -14.81 -18.12
N LEU A 593 2.78 -15.13 -16.84
CA LEU A 593 1.93 -16.25 -16.42
C LEU A 593 0.59 -15.82 -15.85
N PHE A 594 0.48 -14.58 -15.36
CA PHE A 594 -0.71 -14.05 -14.70
C PHE A 594 -1.29 -12.84 -15.45
N ALA A 595 -2.61 -12.79 -15.58
CA ALA A 595 -3.32 -11.63 -16.12
C ALA A 595 -4.72 -11.45 -15.50
N GLU A 596 -5.66 -10.91 -16.28
CA GLU A 596 -6.99 -10.49 -15.82
C GLU A 596 -7.92 -11.68 -15.56
N ALA A 597 -8.85 -11.51 -14.62
CA ALA A 597 -9.98 -12.42 -14.40
C ALA A 597 -11.29 -11.62 -14.28
N ASN A 598 -12.37 -12.17 -14.85
CA ASN A 598 -13.68 -11.52 -14.85
C ASN A 598 -14.38 -11.63 -13.47
N ILE A 599 -15.26 -10.68 -13.19
CA ILE A 599 -15.90 -10.50 -11.88
C ILE A 599 -16.89 -11.62 -11.56
N GLU A 600 -17.73 -12.02 -12.52
CA GLU A 600 -18.74 -13.06 -12.30
C GLU A 600 -18.09 -14.41 -11.87
N THR A 601 -16.93 -14.73 -12.44
CA THR A 601 -16.14 -15.89 -12.04
C THR A 601 -15.62 -15.76 -10.60
N PHE A 602 -15.12 -14.58 -10.22
CA PHE A 602 -14.70 -14.30 -8.84
C PHE A 602 -15.87 -14.38 -7.85
N GLU A 603 -17.05 -13.89 -8.23
CA GLU A 603 -18.24 -13.93 -7.37
C GLU A 603 -18.68 -15.35 -7.07
N HIS A 604 -18.71 -16.20 -8.11
CA HIS A 604 -19.06 -17.60 -7.93
C HIS A 604 -17.99 -18.35 -7.10
N LEU A 605 -16.71 -18.09 -7.34
CA LEU A 605 -15.64 -18.66 -6.51
C LEU A 605 -15.73 -18.21 -5.04
N ALA A 606 -15.98 -16.92 -4.80
CA ALA A 606 -16.17 -16.38 -3.45
C ALA A 606 -17.41 -16.97 -2.77
N LEU A 607 -18.49 -17.23 -3.51
CA LEU A 607 -19.68 -17.92 -3.01
C LEU A 607 -19.35 -19.34 -2.54
N MET A 608 -18.64 -20.12 -3.35
CA MET A 608 -18.18 -21.46 -2.95
C MET A 608 -17.23 -21.41 -1.75
N CYS A 609 -16.36 -20.40 -1.64
CA CYS A 609 -15.51 -20.21 -0.47
C CYS A 609 -16.31 -19.93 0.80
N ARG A 610 -17.38 -19.12 0.72
CA ARG A 610 -18.26 -18.82 1.86
C ARG A 610 -19.05 -20.04 2.33
N LEU A 611 -19.55 -20.84 1.39
CA LEU A 611 -20.34 -22.04 1.68
C LEU A 611 -19.46 -23.25 2.04
N GLY A 612 -18.18 -23.22 1.66
CA GLY A 612 -17.19 -24.25 1.95
C GLY A 612 -17.24 -25.46 1.02
N GLU A 613 -18.07 -25.40 -0.02
CA GLU A 613 -18.30 -26.47 -0.98
C GLU A 613 -18.74 -25.94 -2.35
N VAL A 614 -18.67 -26.79 -3.37
CA VAL A 614 -19.16 -26.49 -4.72
C VAL A 614 -20.68 -26.35 -4.75
N VAL A 615 -21.15 -25.25 -5.32
CA VAL A 615 -22.57 -24.94 -5.56
C VAL A 615 -22.72 -24.40 -6.98
N ASN A 616 -23.95 -24.23 -7.45
CA ASN A 616 -24.20 -23.48 -8.69
C ASN A 616 -24.10 -21.97 -8.45
N ALA A 617 -24.16 -21.19 -9.54
CA ALA A 617 -24.07 -19.72 -9.50
C ALA A 617 -25.20 -19.07 -8.67
N ALA A 618 -26.32 -19.77 -8.47
CA ALA A 618 -27.42 -19.35 -7.61
C ALA A 618 -27.21 -19.69 -6.11
N GLY A 619 -26.14 -20.43 -5.77
CA GLY A 619 -25.83 -20.86 -4.41
C GLY A 619 -26.52 -22.15 -3.97
N GLU A 620 -27.12 -22.89 -4.90
CA GLU A 620 -27.83 -24.13 -4.64
C GLU A 620 -26.88 -25.33 -4.71
N ASN A 621 -27.04 -26.28 -3.79
CA ASN A 621 -26.25 -27.51 -3.76
C ASN A 621 -26.77 -28.53 -4.80
N THR A 622 -26.46 -28.27 -6.07
CA THR A 622 -26.86 -29.12 -7.21
C THR A 622 -25.81 -30.16 -7.59
N TYR A 623 -24.56 -29.98 -7.16
CA TYR A 623 -23.44 -30.85 -7.54
C TYR A 623 -23.20 -32.01 -6.56
N LEU A 624 -23.04 -31.74 -5.26
CA LEU A 624 -22.70 -32.78 -4.28
C LEU A 624 -23.72 -33.92 -4.11
N PRO A 625 -25.03 -33.75 -4.38
CA PRO A 625 -25.95 -34.89 -4.40
C PRO A 625 -25.51 -36.03 -5.33
N HIS A 626 -24.68 -35.74 -6.33
CA HIS A 626 -24.18 -36.69 -7.33
C HIS A 626 -22.76 -37.18 -7.08
N LEU A 627 -22.33 -37.25 -5.81
CA LEU A 627 -20.98 -37.68 -5.42
C LEU A 627 -20.59 -39.07 -5.96
N ASP A 628 -21.56 -39.93 -6.30
CA ASP A 628 -21.35 -41.22 -6.98
C ASP A 628 -20.60 -41.10 -8.31
N ARG A 629 -20.65 -39.94 -8.97
CA ARG A 629 -19.92 -39.65 -10.21
C ARG A 629 -18.42 -39.46 -10.00
N LEU A 630 -17.97 -39.38 -8.74
CA LEU A 630 -16.55 -39.34 -8.36
C LEU A 630 -16.02 -40.72 -7.91
N ASN A 631 -16.73 -41.80 -8.22
CA ASN A 631 -16.30 -43.18 -7.99
C ASN A 631 -15.28 -43.65 -9.06
N LEU A 632 -14.14 -42.97 -9.14
CA LEU A 632 -13.02 -43.26 -10.04
C LEU A 632 -11.69 -42.96 -9.33
N PRO A 633 -10.54 -43.39 -9.87
CA PRO A 633 -9.24 -43.07 -9.28
C PRO A 633 -8.96 -41.56 -9.21
N ILE A 634 -8.63 -41.05 -8.01
CA ILE A 634 -8.27 -39.64 -7.81
C ILE A 634 -7.04 -39.50 -6.89
N LEU A 635 -6.03 -38.77 -7.36
CA LEU A 635 -4.93 -38.28 -6.54
C LEU A 635 -5.20 -36.83 -6.12
N PHE A 636 -5.10 -36.52 -4.83
CA PHE A 636 -5.15 -35.16 -4.29
C PHE A 636 -3.76 -34.69 -3.89
N ILE A 637 -3.34 -33.52 -4.36
CA ILE A 637 -2.06 -32.89 -4.03
C ILE A 637 -2.32 -31.52 -3.42
N SER A 638 -1.73 -31.23 -2.26
CA SER A 638 -1.79 -29.90 -1.64
C SER A 638 -0.41 -29.46 -1.15
N GLY A 639 -0.10 -28.17 -1.29
CA GLY A 639 1.08 -27.60 -0.63
C GLY A 639 0.83 -27.44 0.87
N ALA A 640 1.72 -27.92 1.73
CA ALA A 640 1.54 -27.89 3.19
C ALA A 640 1.41 -26.46 3.75
N GLN A 641 1.97 -25.47 3.06
CA GLN A 641 1.98 -24.06 3.45
C GLN A 641 1.04 -23.23 2.55
N ASN A 642 0.09 -23.87 1.88
CA ASN A 642 -0.91 -23.17 1.08
C ASN A 642 -1.89 -22.41 2.01
N ILE A 643 -1.75 -21.09 2.05
CA ILE A 643 -2.63 -20.19 2.80
C ILE A 643 -3.76 -19.58 1.96
N CYS A 644 -3.71 -19.78 0.63
CA CYS A 644 -4.78 -19.42 -0.29
C CYS A 644 -6.00 -20.33 -0.08
N TYR A 645 -5.77 -21.65 -0.17
CA TYR A 645 -6.73 -22.69 0.17
C TYR A 645 -6.05 -23.71 1.06
N LEU A 646 -6.54 -23.84 2.29
CA LEU A 646 -5.91 -24.69 3.29
C LEU A 646 -5.87 -26.16 2.81
N PRO A 647 -4.79 -26.92 3.10
CA PRO A 647 -4.68 -28.33 2.72
C PRO A 647 -5.89 -29.19 3.11
N GLU A 648 -6.59 -28.81 4.17
CA GLU A 648 -7.84 -29.38 4.68
C GLU A 648 -8.93 -29.43 3.59
N SER A 649 -8.89 -28.54 2.59
CA SER A 649 -9.80 -28.53 1.45
C SER A 649 -9.82 -29.88 0.73
N THR A 650 -8.65 -30.40 0.36
CA THR A 650 -8.54 -31.72 -0.30
C THR A 650 -8.73 -32.87 0.67
N GLU A 651 -8.38 -32.69 1.93
CA GLU A 651 -8.55 -33.70 2.97
C GLU A 651 -10.02 -34.04 3.20
N ILE A 652 -10.89 -33.03 3.27
CA ILE A 652 -12.33 -33.21 3.45
C ILE A 652 -12.91 -34.02 2.29
N THR A 653 -12.64 -33.61 1.05
CA THR A 653 -13.11 -34.34 -0.14
C THR A 653 -12.56 -35.77 -0.18
N TYR A 654 -11.27 -35.95 0.11
CA TYR A 654 -10.62 -37.25 0.15
C TYR A 654 -11.27 -38.20 1.18
N ASN A 655 -11.51 -37.72 2.39
CA ASN A 655 -12.14 -38.53 3.43
C ASN A 655 -13.59 -38.86 3.08
N LEU A 656 -14.35 -37.89 2.57
CA LEU A 656 -15.73 -38.09 2.13
C LEU A 656 -15.86 -39.19 1.06
N LEU A 657 -14.93 -39.23 0.09
CA LEU A 657 -14.94 -40.26 -0.95
C LEU A 657 -14.52 -41.63 -0.42
N ARG A 658 -13.52 -41.69 0.46
CA ARG A 658 -13.07 -42.95 1.09
C ARG A 658 -14.09 -43.57 2.04
N GLU A 659 -14.94 -42.75 2.65
CA GLU A 659 -16.03 -43.24 3.49
C GLU A 659 -17.16 -43.87 2.66
N ARG A 660 -17.32 -43.44 1.39
CA ARG A 660 -18.45 -43.84 0.54
C ARG A 660 -18.10 -44.87 -0.54
N PHE A 661 -16.86 -44.91 -1.02
CA PHE A 661 -16.41 -45.73 -2.16
C PHE A 661 -15.13 -46.51 -1.81
N ASP A 662 -14.57 -47.29 -2.75
CA ASP A 662 -13.37 -48.10 -2.49
C ASP A 662 -12.19 -47.19 -2.13
N PRO A 663 -11.67 -47.26 -0.89
CA PRO A 663 -10.59 -46.38 -0.45
C PRO A 663 -9.31 -46.52 -1.29
N LYS A 664 -9.12 -47.63 -2.00
CA LYS A 664 -7.94 -47.87 -2.86
C LYS A 664 -7.90 -46.99 -4.11
N GLN A 665 -9.04 -46.38 -4.49
CA GLN A 665 -9.10 -45.49 -5.64
C GLN A 665 -8.55 -44.09 -5.32
N TYR A 666 -8.40 -43.74 -4.05
CA TYR A 666 -8.06 -42.39 -3.62
C TYR A 666 -6.70 -42.34 -2.93
N SER A 667 -5.88 -41.36 -3.31
CA SER A 667 -4.61 -41.07 -2.64
C SER A 667 -4.46 -39.58 -2.38
N ARG A 668 -3.74 -39.19 -1.33
CA ARG A 668 -3.51 -37.78 -0.99
C ARG A 668 -2.05 -37.54 -0.59
N GLU A 669 -1.45 -36.51 -1.16
CA GLU A 669 -0.08 -36.08 -0.91
C GLU A 669 -0.07 -34.61 -0.45
N VAL A 670 0.62 -34.33 0.66
CA VAL A 670 0.79 -32.98 1.19
C VAL A 670 2.27 -32.63 1.14
N ILE A 671 2.63 -31.65 0.31
CA ILE A 671 4.02 -31.37 -0.05
C ILE A 671 4.61 -30.32 0.91
N PRO A 672 5.59 -30.67 1.77
CA PRO A 672 6.18 -29.73 2.73
C PRO A 672 6.93 -28.59 2.04
N GLY A 673 6.81 -27.36 2.55
CA GLY A 673 7.51 -26.19 2.00
C GLY A 673 6.91 -25.63 0.71
N TYR A 674 5.77 -26.16 0.26
CA TYR A 674 5.08 -25.71 -0.95
C TYR A 674 3.80 -24.93 -0.60
N GLY A 675 3.59 -23.83 -1.32
CA GLY A 675 2.34 -23.06 -1.37
C GLY A 675 1.34 -23.62 -2.39
N HIS A 676 0.44 -22.76 -2.86
CA HIS A 676 -0.66 -23.14 -3.75
C HIS A 676 -0.19 -23.58 -5.14
N ILE A 677 0.40 -22.67 -5.92
CA ILE A 677 0.80 -22.95 -7.31
C ILE A 677 2.21 -23.56 -7.41
N ASP A 678 2.96 -23.58 -6.31
CA ASP A 678 4.30 -24.19 -6.22
C ASP A 678 4.32 -25.64 -6.67
N CYS A 679 3.22 -26.38 -6.42
CA CYS A 679 3.11 -27.77 -6.85
C CYS A 679 3.06 -27.93 -8.38
N ILE A 680 2.83 -26.85 -9.12
CA ILE A 680 2.81 -26.82 -10.58
C ILE A 680 4.14 -26.38 -11.15
N PHE A 681 4.71 -25.25 -10.68
CA PHE A 681 5.94 -24.68 -11.27
C PHE A 681 7.01 -24.25 -10.26
N GLY A 682 6.93 -24.68 -9.01
CA GLY A 682 8.00 -24.45 -8.04
C GLY A 682 9.33 -24.98 -8.58
N ARG A 683 10.44 -24.34 -8.22
CA ARG A 683 11.79 -24.60 -8.75
C ARG A 683 12.20 -26.08 -8.69
N ASN A 684 11.69 -26.81 -7.70
CA ASN A 684 11.96 -28.22 -7.44
C ASN A 684 10.74 -29.14 -7.68
N ALA A 685 9.64 -28.64 -8.26
CA ALA A 685 8.40 -29.41 -8.42
C ALA A 685 8.58 -30.69 -9.24
N ALA A 686 9.53 -30.70 -10.18
CA ALA A 686 9.90 -31.88 -10.96
C ALA A 686 10.48 -33.02 -10.14
N VAL A 687 11.06 -32.72 -8.98
CA VAL A 687 11.61 -33.71 -8.04
C VAL A 687 10.58 -34.04 -6.97
N ASP A 688 9.93 -33.03 -6.41
CA ASP A 688 9.15 -33.19 -5.19
C ASP A 688 7.67 -33.54 -5.45
N VAL A 689 7.14 -33.25 -6.64
CA VAL A 689 5.69 -33.33 -6.92
C VAL A 689 5.35 -34.20 -8.13
N TYR A 690 6.01 -33.98 -9.26
CA TYR A 690 5.66 -34.66 -10.51
C TYR A 690 5.78 -36.20 -10.44
N PRO A 691 6.69 -36.81 -9.65
CA PRO A 691 6.69 -38.26 -9.47
C PRO A 691 5.39 -38.85 -8.92
N PHE A 692 4.68 -38.12 -8.05
CA PHE A 692 3.37 -38.56 -7.54
C PHE A 692 2.30 -38.52 -8.64
N ILE A 693 2.29 -37.46 -9.45
CA ILE A 693 1.39 -37.33 -10.60
C ILE A 693 1.65 -38.47 -11.59
N LEU A 694 2.91 -38.69 -11.97
CA LEU A 694 3.29 -39.77 -12.88
C LEU A 694 2.86 -41.13 -12.34
N LYS A 695 3.17 -41.44 -11.07
CA LYS A 695 2.79 -42.71 -10.45
C LYS A 695 1.28 -42.96 -10.55
N HIS A 696 0.46 -41.93 -10.30
CA HIS A 696 -0.99 -42.04 -10.41
C HIS A 696 -1.44 -42.24 -11.87
N LEU A 697 -0.85 -41.51 -12.81
CA LEU A 697 -1.15 -41.65 -14.24
C LEU A 697 -0.75 -43.04 -14.77
N GLU A 698 0.36 -43.62 -14.31
CA GLU A 698 0.81 -44.96 -14.72
C GLU A 698 -0.09 -46.07 -14.15
N GLN A 699 -0.57 -45.90 -12.92
CA GLN A 699 -1.50 -46.85 -12.29
C GLN A 699 -2.88 -46.87 -12.96
N THR A 700 -3.19 -45.83 -13.74
CA THR A 700 -4.50 -45.62 -14.39
C THR A 700 -4.38 -45.46 -15.91
N ALA A 701 -3.21 -45.79 -16.47
CA ALA A 701 -2.84 -45.56 -17.86
C ALA A 701 -3.74 -46.31 -18.83
#